data_AF-A0A5M8QSS3-F1
#
_entry.id   AF-A0A5M8QSS3-F1
#
_cell.length_a   1.000
_cell.length_b   1.000
_cell.length_c   1.000
_cell.angle_alpha   90.00
_cell.angle_beta   90.00
_cell.angle_gamma   90.00
#
_symmetry.space_group_name_H-M   'P 1'
#
loop_
_entity.id
_entity.type
_entity.pdbx_description
1 polymer ?
#
loop_
_entity_poly.entity_id
_entity_poly.type
_entity_poly.pdbx_seq_one_letter_code
_entity_poly.pdbx_strand_id
1 'polypeptide(L)'
;MKFHKPLAVLGAATLFAVLGAVGPRSVGPNAANTFINPEPSDVKRPREAWVLRSVLDARPRILSIALHDNLWLAYNTKTAALYKAWTGKINFGGPVYTSSHGPQPVSAGTTYMEEPDENPWRIEADGKQVTPEISYKGHTILNNQVTLKYELDYQGKKIAVEEKPEFFDAENGKAGYERVFTVSNVPAGASLSLNMHLNSLSNATDYKTDGKFSVTEQRDENAGSQSFKAIDGKLVLNNNGKTTFSVNLTKKPEQPQTEQRVSRSEMVAGLFAKSDCNTCHNQDVKTVGPAYKAIAERYENNDQNKNALVTKVITGGAGNWGQIAMSPHPDLKKEDAETMVSYILNLDAEKERAQAASKLMPKPAYPISIKPVVPSKVATATEKPGIAVNIYQFAGGIGNVPEVNDEMLPVKSGSINALHLDDKDFGDLKDNFAIYASGYINIKKTTNIVFRLVCDDGGKLFIDNKLVADNGVNHGLQPTDGEVILKAGKHPFKVEYYQGSFGKGLSLQWRPYGSKEFTVVPPSVFTYKGADIKRTGQTAIEVKKNDVPGDQSPLVAVHPSFTLSQARPDDFQPRVGGMDFLADGRMVVSTWDSLGSVYIVDGRKAASPSDIKVKRIAYGLAEPLGLKVVDDEIYVMQKQELTKLVDLNKDELIDEYQTICNGWKVSANFHEFAFGLVYKDGYFYGTLATAINPGGASTKPQIPDRGKVVKISKKDGSFTFVASGLRTPNGIGLGVDNEIFIADNQGDWLPANKIIHLQEGAWYGSRSVDFEGTANKKETQPVVWLTQDEIGNSPSQPARLNVGPYQNQMIHGDVTHGGIKRVFAEKVNGAYQGAAFRFTQGLEAGVNRLVWGPDGSLYIGGVGSTGNWGHTGKLGYGLQKLTFNDKVAFEMLAVRARPDGVEIEFTEPLKEGVGEKASDYEIRQWWFKPTGDYGGPKLDNESLAVKSVKVSADRKKVSLQLAGMKSRHVVYIHLNRKTITSQNGNSLWSTEAWYNMNEIPENI
;
A
#
# COMPACT_ATOMS: atom_id res chain seq x y z
N MET A 1 -2.38 38.61 -37.16
CA MET A 1 -2.26 40.02 -37.61
C MET A 1 -2.97 40.92 -36.60
N LYS A 2 -2.69 42.24 -36.59
CA LYS A 2 -3.41 43.27 -35.79
C LYS A 2 -4.87 43.39 -36.30
N PHE A 3 -5.88 43.97 -35.62
CA PHE A 3 -6.08 45.30 -35.00
C PHE A 3 -7.32 45.21 -34.03
N HIS A 4 -7.68 46.09 -33.07
CA HIS A 4 -7.10 47.33 -32.50
C HIS A 4 -7.64 47.60 -31.05
N LYS A 5 -7.66 48.88 -30.59
CA LYS A 5 -8.48 49.42 -29.47
C LYS A 5 -9.32 50.63 -29.98
N PRO A 6 -10.29 51.19 -29.23
CA PRO A 6 -10.05 52.23 -28.20
C PRO A 6 -10.77 51.91 -26.86
N LEU A 7 -10.45 52.40 -25.64
CA LEU A 7 -9.92 53.65 -25.04
C LEU A 7 -11.01 54.64 -24.53
N ALA A 8 -11.15 54.72 -23.18
CA ALA A 8 -11.49 55.82 -22.23
C ALA A 8 -12.40 57.03 -22.66
N VAL A 9 -13.13 57.76 -21.79
CA VAL A 9 -12.71 58.53 -20.58
C VAL A 9 -13.91 58.91 -19.67
N LEU A 10 -13.59 59.28 -18.42
CA LEU A 10 -14.37 59.83 -17.28
C LEU A 10 -15.41 60.95 -17.53
N GLY A 11 -16.31 61.09 -16.52
CA GLY A 11 -16.60 62.36 -15.82
C GLY A 11 -17.67 62.20 -14.72
N ALA A 12 -17.83 63.04 -13.68
CA ALA A 12 -16.92 63.92 -12.91
C ALA A 12 -17.71 64.52 -11.70
N ALA A 13 -17.01 65.16 -10.74
CA ALA A 13 -17.49 66.25 -9.85
C ALA A 13 -18.48 65.98 -8.66
N THR A 14 -18.47 66.68 -7.50
CA THR A 14 -17.43 67.35 -6.65
C THR A 14 -18.04 67.70 -5.26
N LEU A 15 -17.22 68.24 -4.32
CA LEU A 15 -17.54 69.11 -3.15
C LEU A 15 -18.04 68.41 -1.86
N PHE A 16 -17.65 68.82 -0.64
CA PHE A 16 -17.10 70.11 -0.16
C PHE A 16 -15.82 70.00 0.70
N ALA A 17 -15.17 71.15 0.94
CA ALA A 17 -13.94 71.31 1.73
C ALA A 17 -14.09 72.40 2.81
N VAL A 18 -13.07 72.57 3.68
CA VAL A 18 -12.58 73.78 4.38
C VAL A 18 -11.72 73.34 5.59
N LEU A 19 -10.61 73.93 6.04
CA LEU A 19 -9.50 74.76 5.52
C LEU A 19 -8.77 75.30 6.78
N GLY A 20 -7.44 75.38 6.83
CA GLY A 20 -6.71 76.02 7.95
C GLY A 20 -5.18 75.87 7.93
N ALA A 21 -4.43 76.98 7.99
CA ALA A 21 -2.96 77.06 7.89
C ALA A 21 -2.47 78.39 8.56
N VAL A 22 -1.18 78.81 8.63
CA VAL A 22 0.08 78.49 7.93
C VAL A 22 1.28 78.74 8.89
N GLY A 23 2.42 78.03 8.76
CA GLY A 23 3.72 78.58 9.21
C GLY A 23 4.78 77.60 9.78
N PRO A 24 6.06 77.66 9.36
CA PRO A 24 7.12 76.77 9.85
C PRO A 24 8.17 77.46 10.77
N ARG A 25 8.80 76.71 11.69
CA ARG A 25 10.25 76.87 12.01
C ARG A 25 10.87 75.85 12.98
N SER A 26 12.18 75.65 12.76
CA SER A 26 13.26 75.17 13.66
C SER A 26 13.34 73.71 14.12
N VAL A 27 14.58 73.25 14.21
CA VAL A 27 15.05 71.88 14.46
C VAL A 27 15.62 71.79 15.88
N GLY A 28 15.41 70.68 16.57
CA GLY A 28 16.08 70.33 17.84
C GLY A 28 15.81 68.86 18.20
N PRO A 29 16.82 68.04 18.53
CA PRO A 29 16.65 66.59 18.62
C PRO A 29 16.26 66.12 20.04
N ASN A 30 15.48 65.06 20.13
CA ASN A 30 15.67 64.01 21.13
C ASN A 30 14.97 62.71 20.71
N ALA A 31 15.65 61.58 20.92
CA ALA A 31 15.17 60.27 20.53
C ALA A 31 14.33 59.61 21.64
N ALA A 32 13.28 58.90 21.25
CA ALA A 32 12.66 57.85 22.05
C ALA A 32 12.03 56.81 21.10
N ASN A 33 12.39 55.54 21.26
CA ASN A 33 11.92 54.46 20.41
C ASN A 33 10.41 54.26 20.55
N THR A 34 9.70 54.21 19.42
CA THR A 34 8.40 53.53 19.31
C THR A 34 8.45 52.62 18.09
N PHE A 35 8.48 51.31 18.32
CA PHE A 35 8.29 50.32 17.27
C PHE A 35 6.82 50.38 16.85
N ILE A 36 6.53 51.10 15.77
CA ILE A 36 5.21 51.06 15.14
C ILE A 36 5.14 49.74 14.37
N ASN A 37 4.39 48.77 14.90
CA ASN A 37 4.01 47.59 14.14
C ASN A 37 3.28 48.01 12.87
N PRO A 38 3.57 47.43 11.70
CA PRO A 38 2.70 47.58 10.54
C PRO A 38 1.32 46.97 10.85
N GLU A 39 0.28 47.53 10.23
CA GLU A 39 -1.09 47.01 10.32
C GLU A 39 -1.16 45.53 9.86
N PRO A 40 -2.07 44.68 10.39
CA PRO A 40 -2.03 43.23 10.18
C PRO A 40 -2.26 42.73 8.74
N SER A 41 -2.57 43.61 7.77
CA SER A 41 -2.89 43.23 6.39
C SER A 41 -1.69 42.86 5.51
N ASP A 42 -0.48 43.27 5.90
CA ASP A 42 0.67 43.33 4.97
C ASP A 42 1.66 42.15 5.10
N VAL A 43 1.42 41.23 6.05
CA VAL A 43 2.30 40.08 6.30
C VAL A 43 2.24 39.08 5.15
N LYS A 44 3.28 39.07 4.32
CA LYS A 44 3.48 38.09 3.23
C LYS A 44 4.20 36.86 3.76
N ARG A 45 3.74 35.68 3.34
CA ARG A 45 4.36 34.39 3.68
C ARG A 45 5.11 33.81 2.48
N PRO A 46 6.23 33.10 2.69
CA PRO A 46 7.12 32.64 1.62
C PRO A 46 6.53 31.51 0.76
N ARG A 47 5.42 30.89 1.21
CA ARG A 47 4.71 29.83 0.49
C ARG A 47 3.24 29.82 0.90
N GLU A 48 2.42 29.16 0.08
CA GLU A 48 0.99 28.99 0.33
C GLU A 48 0.70 28.16 1.60
N ALA A 49 1.14 26.90 1.64
CA ALA A 49 1.06 26.07 2.84
C ALA A 49 2.23 26.37 3.80
N TRP A 50 2.24 27.56 4.41
CA TRP A 50 3.33 28.01 5.28
C TRP A 50 3.27 27.41 6.70
N VAL A 51 2.09 27.04 7.19
CA VAL A 51 1.89 26.17 8.36
C VAL A 51 1.56 24.77 7.86
N LEU A 52 2.31 23.75 8.31
CA LEU A 52 2.06 22.36 7.92
C LEU A 52 2.53 21.33 8.95
N ARG A 53 1.81 20.22 9.05
CA ARG A 53 2.16 19.05 9.84
C ARG A 53 2.89 18.03 8.95
N SER A 54 3.94 17.40 9.48
CA SER A 54 4.60 16.29 8.78
C SER A 54 5.31 15.34 9.75
N VAL A 55 6.02 14.35 9.18
CA VAL A 55 7.28 13.90 9.76
C VAL A 55 8.36 14.86 9.26
N LEU A 56 9.26 15.34 10.13
CA LEU A 56 10.41 16.17 9.74
C LEU A 56 11.64 15.67 10.50
N ASP A 57 12.79 15.54 9.84
CA ASP A 57 14.06 15.15 10.47
C ASP A 57 13.96 13.83 11.26
N ALA A 58 13.21 12.87 10.69
CA ALA A 58 12.83 11.60 11.32
C ALA A 58 12.06 11.71 12.65
N ARG A 59 11.46 12.88 12.94
CA ARG A 59 10.56 13.11 14.09
C ARG A 59 9.10 13.20 13.60
N PRO A 60 8.16 12.40 14.12
CA PRO A 60 6.74 12.63 13.92
C PRO A 60 6.27 13.80 14.79
N ARG A 61 5.02 14.25 14.62
CA ARG A 61 4.39 15.31 15.43
C ARG A 61 5.05 16.68 15.28
N ILE A 62 5.64 16.96 14.12
CA ILE A 62 6.23 18.27 13.83
C ILE A 62 5.24 19.16 13.07
N LEU A 63 5.03 20.37 13.61
CA LEU A 63 4.39 21.49 12.92
C LEU A 63 5.49 22.43 12.42
N SER A 64 5.70 22.48 11.11
CA SER A 64 6.61 23.42 10.47
C SER A 64 5.89 24.72 10.15
N ILE A 65 6.57 25.86 10.35
CA ILE A 65 6.04 27.22 10.16
C ILE A 65 7.08 28.04 9.38
N ALA A 66 6.78 28.36 8.14
CA ALA A 66 7.59 29.24 7.30
C ALA A 66 7.16 30.70 7.53
N LEU A 67 7.77 31.37 8.52
CA LEU A 67 7.41 32.76 8.83
C LEU A 67 7.91 33.73 7.76
N HIS A 68 9.10 33.48 7.21
CA HIS A 68 9.75 34.30 6.19
C HIS A 68 10.71 33.45 5.34
N ASP A 69 11.17 33.94 4.18
CA ASP A 69 12.16 33.22 3.35
C ASP A 69 13.45 32.89 4.12
N ASN A 70 13.82 33.76 5.07
CA ASN A 70 14.98 33.58 5.94
C ASN A 70 14.67 32.88 7.28
N LEU A 71 13.43 32.46 7.54
CA LEU A 71 13.09 31.83 8.82
C LEU A 71 11.95 30.80 8.72
N TRP A 72 12.33 29.56 9.03
CA TRP A 72 11.46 28.47 9.41
C TRP A 72 11.57 28.19 10.91
N LEU A 73 10.44 27.83 11.52
CA LEU A 73 10.35 27.22 12.85
C LEU A 73 9.74 25.81 12.74
N ALA A 74 10.12 24.90 13.63
CA ALA A 74 9.50 23.58 13.76
C ALA A 74 9.15 23.32 15.23
N TYR A 75 7.87 23.06 15.51
CA TYR A 75 7.35 22.76 16.84
C TYR A 75 6.99 21.28 16.98
N ASN A 76 7.38 20.65 18.09
CA ASN A 76 6.91 19.32 18.46
C ASN A 76 5.53 19.43 19.14
N THR A 77 4.47 19.03 18.45
CA THR A 77 3.08 19.09 18.95
C THR A 77 2.76 18.08 20.04
N LYS A 78 3.68 17.18 20.40
CA LYS A 78 3.54 16.34 21.59
C LYS A 78 3.97 17.07 22.87
N THR A 79 4.94 17.97 22.77
CA THR A 79 5.63 18.57 23.93
C THR A 79 5.67 20.09 23.93
N ALA A 80 5.01 20.73 22.96
CA ALA A 80 5.02 22.18 22.77
C ALA A 80 6.43 22.80 22.73
N ALA A 81 7.44 22.02 22.32
CA ALA A 81 8.82 22.48 22.19
C ALA A 81 9.04 23.13 20.83
N LEU A 82 9.70 24.31 20.80
CA LEU A 82 10.31 24.83 19.58
C LEU A 82 11.57 24.01 19.29
N TYR A 83 11.41 22.91 18.55
CA TYR A 83 12.49 21.97 18.25
C TYR A 83 13.63 22.64 17.46
N LYS A 84 13.30 23.45 16.46
CA LYS A 84 14.31 23.97 15.52
C LYS A 84 13.91 25.30 14.88
N ALA A 85 14.90 26.17 14.66
CA ALA A 85 14.80 27.35 13.82
C ALA A 85 15.94 27.37 12.78
N TRP A 86 15.62 27.62 11.50
CA TRP A 86 16.62 27.60 10.42
C TRP A 86 16.26 28.52 9.25
N THR A 87 17.25 28.85 8.41
CA THR A 87 17.06 29.48 7.09
C THR A 87 17.31 28.46 5.98
N GLY A 88 16.51 28.51 4.91
CA GLY A 88 16.56 27.57 3.80
C GLY A 88 15.18 26.99 3.47
N LYS A 89 15.08 25.67 3.35
CA LYS A 89 13.88 24.96 2.88
C LYS A 89 13.64 23.66 3.64
N ILE A 90 12.53 22.99 3.30
CA ILE A 90 12.31 21.57 3.57
C ILE A 90 12.50 20.82 2.25
N ASN A 91 13.34 19.79 2.26
CA ASN A 91 13.41 18.80 1.18
C ASN A 91 12.28 17.79 1.40
N PHE A 92 11.15 18.01 0.74
CA PHE A 92 9.98 17.12 0.80
C PHE A 92 10.24 15.82 0.03
N GLY A 93 10.69 14.78 0.72
CA GLY A 93 10.78 13.41 0.20
C GLY A 93 9.69 12.52 0.79
N GLY A 94 9.29 11.49 0.04
CA GLY A 94 8.36 10.44 0.50
C GLY A 94 7.16 10.24 -0.42
N PRO A 95 6.25 9.30 -0.11
CA PRO A 95 5.23 8.87 -1.08
C PRO A 95 4.26 9.98 -1.51
N VAL A 96 3.93 10.89 -0.58
CA VAL A 96 3.06 12.05 -0.83
C VAL A 96 3.71 13.09 -1.74
N TYR A 97 5.04 13.21 -1.69
CA TYR A 97 5.78 14.33 -2.26
C TYR A 97 6.54 13.95 -3.55
N THR A 98 7.16 12.77 -3.56
CA THR A 98 8.02 12.27 -4.64
C THR A 98 7.58 10.90 -5.16
N SER A 99 6.50 10.32 -4.63
CA SER A 99 6.08 8.94 -4.90
C SER A 99 7.12 7.87 -4.53
N SER A 100 8.06 8.19 -3.63
CA SER A 100 9.18 7.31 -3.24
C SER A 100 8.94 6.63 -1.90
N HIS A 101 9.15 5.31 -1.83
CA HIS A 101 9.05 4.52 -0.59
C HIS A 101 10.35 4.64 0.23
N GLY A 102 10.25 5.15 1.46
CA GLY A 102 11.41 5.30 2.35
C GLY A 102 11.64 6.73 2.87
N PRO A 103 11.94 7.71 2.01
CA PRO A 103 12.30 9.06 2.46
C PRO A 103 11.13 9.77 3.15
N GLN A 104 11.47 10.71 4.02
CA GLN A 104 10.56 11.63 4.69
C GLN A 104 11.07 13.07 4.50
N PRO A 105 10.27 14.11 4.80
CA PRO A 105 10.75 15.48 4.78
C PRO A 105 11.95 15.71 5.73
N VAL A 106 12.95 16.44 5.24
CA VAL A 106 14.17 16.82 5.98
C VAL A 106 14.41 18.33 5.83
N SER A 107 14.76 19.01 6.92
CA SER A 107 15.15 20.42 6.92
C SER A 107 16.52 20.59 6.24
N ALA A 108 16.66 21.63 5.42
CA ALA A 108 17.86 21.87 4.63
C ALA A 108 18.22 23.35 4.58
N GLY A 109 19.48 23.67 4.90
CA GLY A 109 19.99 25.04 5.00
C GLY A 109 20.82 25.23 6.27
N THR A 110 20.82 26.44 6.82
CA THR A 110 21.59 26.78 8.02
C THR A 110 20.70 26.76 9.25
N THR A 111 20.91 25.80 10.16
CA THR A 111 20.31 25.80 11.50
C THR A 111 20.78 27.04 12.28
N TYR A 112 19.83 27.80 12.83
CA TYR A 112 20.11 28.85 13.81
C TYR A 112 20.10 28.31 15.24
N MET A 113 19.11 27.47 15.56
CA MET A 113 18.84 26.92 16.89
C MET A 113 18.25 25.51 16.73
N GLU A 114 18.67 24.58 17.58
CA GLU A 114 18.03 23.28 17.82
C GLU A 114 17.91 23.10 19.34
N GLU A 115 16.69 22.87 19.85
CA GLU A 115 16.42 22.74 21.28
C GLU A 115 16.75 21.31 21.76
N PRO A 116 17.72 21.12 22.68
CA PRO A 116 18.06 19.81 23.22
C PRO A 116 17.02 19.25 24.20
N ASP A 117 16.23 20.10 24.89
CA ASP A 117 15.18 19.63 25.79
C ASP A 117 13.91 19.27 25.00
N GLU A 118 13.61 17.97 24.87
CA GLU A 118 12.39 17.53 24.16
C GLU A 118 11.10 18.04 24.82
N ASN A 119 11.10 18.41 26.10
CA ASN A 119 9.97 19.05 26.78
C ASN A 119 10.50 20.20 27.67
N PRO A 120 10.68 21.42 27.14
CA PRO A 120 11.30 22.54 27.85
C PRO A 120 10.43 23.18 28.94
N TRP A 121 9.17 22.78 29.08
CA TRP A 121 8.23 23.40 30.02
C TRP A 121 8.50 22.94 31.45
N ARG A 122 8.44 23.88 32.40
CA ARG A 122 8.64 23.64 33.84
C ARG A 122 7.63 24.44 34.65
N ILE A 123 6.97 23.77 35.60
CA ILE A 123 6.12 24.40 36.61
C ILE A 123 6.84 24.33 37.94
N GLU A 124 6.98 25.46 38.63
CA GLU A 124 7.53 25.53 39.97
C GLU A 124 6.43 25.87 40.97
N ALA A 125 6.30 25.05 42.01
CA ALA A 125 5.32 25.20 43.09
C ALA A 125 5.83 24.48 44.34
N ASP A 126 5.54 25.01 45.53
CA ASP A 126 5.95 24.42 46.83
C ASP A 126 7.47 24.11 46.93
N GLY A 127 8.31 24.92 46.29
CA GLY A 127 9.77 24.73 46.23
C GLY A 127 10.24 23.55 45.37
N LYS A 128 9.34 22.93 44.59
CA LYS A 128 9.65 21.84 43.65
C LYS A 128 9.41 22.27 42.22
N GLN A 129 10.24 21.77 41.32
CA GLN A 129 10.05 21.89 39.87
C GLN A 129 9.49 20.58 39.32
N VAL A 130 8.49 20.66 38.43
CA VAL A 130 7.94 19.51 37.71
C VAL A 130 7.83 19.81 36.21
N THR A 131 7.99 18.77 35.38
CA THR A 131 7.67 18.83 33.96
C THR A 131 6.19 18.47 33.77
N PRO A 132 5.35 19.34 33.18
CA PRO A 132 3.92 19.07 33.00
C PRO A 132 3.66 18.06 31.88
N GLU A 133 2.50 17.40 31.97
CA GLU A 133 1.91 16.74 30.79
C GLU A 133 1.30 17.80 29.87
N ILE A 134 1.48 17.64 28.56
CA ILE A 134 1.12 18.66 27.57
C ILE A 134 0.10 18.09 26.58
N SER A 135 -1.00 18.81 26.42
CA SER A 135 -2.03 18.57 25.42
C SER A 135 -2.03 19.71 24.42
N TYR A 136 -1.52 19.47 23.21
CA TYR A 136 -1.71 20.40 22.10
C TYR A 136 -3.19 20.43 21.69
N LYS A 137 -3.79 21.62 21.71
CA LYS A 137 -5.21 21.84 21.39
C LYS A 137 -5.41 22.27 19.94
N GLY A 138 -4.36 22.65 19.23
CA GLY A 138 -4.42 23.02 17.82
C GLY A 138 -3.73 24.35 17.53
N HIS A 139 -4.09 24.95 16.40
CA HIS A 139 -3.64 26.28 16.02
C HIS A 139 -4.72 27.05 15.26
N THR A 140 -4.65 28.37 15.36
CA THR A 140 -5.45 29.32 14.58
C THR A 140 -4.53 30.06 13.60
N ILE A 141 -4.98 30.26 12.36
CA ILE A 141 -4.36 31.07 11.32
C ILE A 141 -5.33 32.20 10.98
N LEU A 142 -5.00 33.44 11.36
CA LEU A 142 -5.81 34.63 11.08
C LEU A 142 -4.90 35.77 10.64
N ASN A 143 -5.30 36.53 9.61
CA ASN A 143 -4.52 37.63 9.04
C ASN A 143 -3.07 37.22 8.68
N ASN A 144 -2.89 36.04 8.10
CA ASN A 144 -1.57 35.41 7.85
C ASN A 144 -0.68 35.21 9.10
N GLN A 145 -1.21 35.26 10.31
CA GLN A 145 -0.46 35.00 11.55
C GLN A 145 -0.97 33.74 12.26
N VAL A 146 -0.07 32.99 12.87
CA VAL A 146 -0.38 31.70 13.52
C VAL A 146 -0.33 31.84 15.04
N THR A 147 -1.33 31.27 15.71
CA THR A 147 -1.37 31.16 17.18
C THR A 147 -1.49 29.68 17.53
N LEU A 148 -0.50 29.15 18.26
CA LEU A 148 -0.42 27.78 18.72
C LEU A 148 -1.09 27.68 20.09
N LYS A 149 -1.88 26.62 20.35
CA LYS A 149 -2.68 26.49 21.57
C LYS A 149 -2.32 25.21 22.33
N TYR A 150 -1.97 25.36 23.60
CA TYR A 150 -1.53 24.29 24.48
C TYR A 150 -2.30 24.31 25.81
N GLU A 151 -2.42 23.14 26.41
CA GLU A 151 -2.88 22.97 27.79
C GLU A 151 -1.85 22.13 28.54
N LEU A 152 -1.40 22.64 29.68
CA LEU A 152 -0.43 22.01 30.54
C LEU A 152 -1.15 21.51 31.79
N ASP A 153 -1.03 20.22 32.12
CA ASP A 153 -1.58 19.65 33.34
C ASP A 153 -0.62 19.83 34.51
N TYR A 154 -1.15 20.34 35.62
CA TYR A 154 -0.51 20.31 36.92
C TYR A 154 -1.50 19.80 37.97
N GLN A 155 -1.35 18.53 38.38
CA GLN A 155 -2.18 17.89 39.40
C GLN A 155 -3.68 17.97 39.10
N GLY A 156 -4.06 17.82 37.82
CA GLY A 156 -5.44 17.95 37.34
C GLY A 156 -5.92 19.39 37.11
N LYS A 157 -5.12 20.40 37.41
CA LYS A 157 -5.38 21.80 37.02
C LYS A 157 -4.83 22.05 35.62
N LYS A 158 -5.65 22.65 34.76
CA LYS A 158 -5.32 22.94 33.36
C LYS A 158 -4.86 24.39 33.20
N ILE A 159 -3.57 24.58 32.89
CA ILE A 159 -3.01 25.88 32.53
C ILE A 159 -3.09 26.01 31.01
N ALA A 160 -3.77 27.04 30.50
CA ALA A 160 -3.86 27.28 29.06
C ALA A 160 -2.77 28.26 28.62
N VAL A 161 -2.10 27.93 27.50
CA VAL A 161 -1.04 28.74 26.89
C VAL A 161 -1.35 28.92 25.41
N GLU A 162 -1.45 30.16 24.99
CA GLU A 162 -1.42 30.54 23.58
C GLU A 162 -0.05 31.13 23.24
N GLU A 163 0.52 30.74 22.09
CA GLU A 163 1.81 31.22 21.63
C GLU A 163 1.72 31.71 20.19
N LYS A 164 2.10 32.98 19.96
CA LYS A 164 2.15 33.61 18.65
C LYS A 164 3.61 33.88 18.25
N PRO A 165 4.24 33.03 17.43
CA PRO A 165 5.55 33.32 16.86
C PRO A 165 5.43 34.21 15.61
N GLU A 166 6.32 35.19 15.46
CA GLU A 166 6.36 36.07 14.29
C GLU A 166 7.80 36.47 13.90
N PHE A 167 8.05 36.69 12.60
CA PHE A 167 9.32 37.18 12.08
C PHE A 167 9.42 38.70 12.17
N PHE A 168 10.62 39.23 12.42
CA PHE A 168 10.94 40.64 12.19
C PHE A 168 12.35 40.80 11.60
N ASP A 169 12.55 41.84 10.80
CA ASP A 169 13.89 42.23 10.34
C ASP A 169 14.64 42.91 11.49
N ALA A 170 15.68 42.24 11.99
CA ALA A 170 16.55 42.79 13.02
C ALA A 170 17.62 43.71 12.41
N GLU A 171 18.15 44.63 13.22
CA GLU A 171 19.16 45.60 12.81
C GLU A 171 20.32 44.95 12.03
N ASN A 172 20.73 45.60 10.94
CA ASN A 172 21.73 45.13 9.96
C ASN A 172 21.28 43.91 9.12
N GLY A 173 19.97 43.69 8.93
CA GLY A 173 19.44 42.64 8.04
C GLY A 173 19.56 41.24 8.63
N LYS A 174 19.61 41.13 9.96
CA LYS A 174 19.58 39.85 10.67
C LYS A 174 18.15 39.31 10.72
N ALA A 175 18.00 37.98 10.74
CA ALA A 175 16.71 37.36 10.94
C ALA A 175 16.32 37.45 12.42
N GLY A 176 15.24 38.17 12.74
CA GLY A 176 14.66 38.22 14.08
C GLY A 176 13.43 37.32 14.18
N TYR A 177 13.16 36.78 15.37
CA TYR A 177 11.83 36.27 15.67
C TYR A 177 11.37 36.63 17.08
N GLU A 178 10.08 36.84 17.21
CA GLU A 178 9.37 37.11 18.46
C GLU A 178 8.43 35.95 18.77
N ARG A 179 8.29 35.62 20.05
CA ARG A 179 7.28 34.70 20.60
C ARG A 179 6.48 35.46 21.65
N VAL A 180 5.21 35.69 21.38
CA VAL A 180 4.27 36.28 22.35
C VAL A 180 3.46 35.16 22.98
N PHE A 181 3.66 34.93 24.28
CA PHE A 181 2.91 33.99 25.09
C PHE A 181 1.76 34.70 25.78
N THR A 182 0.56 34.10 25.77
CA THR A 182 -0.55 34.46 26.66
C THR A 182 -0.87 33.25 27.52
N VAL A 183 -0.68 33.38 28.84
CA VAL A 183 -0.87 32.29 29.80
C VAL A 183 -2.12 32.57 30.64
N SER A 184 -2.90 31.54 30.98
CA SER A 184 -4.05 31.66 31.89
C SER A 184 -4.23 30.40 32.75
N ASN A 185 -4.95 30.55 33.86
CA ASN A 185 -5.23 29.52 34.87
C ASN A 185 -4.00 28.97 35.61
N VAL A 186 -2.91 29.74 35.73
CA VAL A 186 -1.78 29.36 36.58
C VAL A 186 -2.23 29.32 38.05
N PRO A 187 -2.04 28.21 38.79
CA PRO A 187 -2.44 28.11 40.19
C PRO A 187 -1.72 29.14 41.08
N ALA A 188 -2.41 29.63 42.10
CA ALA A 188 -1.78 30.47 43.13
C ALA A 188 -0.62 29.71 43.80
N GLY A 189 0.52 30.38 43.96
CA GLY A 189 1.77 29.78 44.47
C GLY A 189 2.61 29.02 43.44
N ALA A 190 2.10 28.83 42.21
CA ALA A 190 2.85 28.24 41.11
C ALA A 190 3.40 29.32 40.15
N SER A 191 4.50 29.02 39.44
CA SER A 191 4.99 29.80 38.30
C SER A 191 5.29 28.90 37.11
N LEU A 192 4.95 29.38 35.90
CA LEU A 192 5.25 28.68 34.65
C LEU A 192 6.55 29.23 34.06
N SER A 193 7.40 28.33 33.56
CA SER A 193 8.66 28.69 32.91
C SER A 193 9.02 27.77 31.76
N LEU A 194 9.89 28.27 30.88
CA LEU A 194 10.39 27.60 29.70
C LEU A 194 11.93 27.59 29.77
N ASN A 195 12.54 26.42 29.68
CA ASN A 195 13.96 26.29 29.37
C ASN A 195 14.17 26.67 27.90
N MET A 196 15.21 27.44 27.60
CA MET A 196 15.49 27.92 26.25
C MET A 196 16.97 27.81 25.92
N HIS A 197 17.26 27.10 24.84
CA HIS A 197 18.57 27.06 24.22
C HIS A 197 18.64 28.09 23.08
N LEU A 198 19.51 29.09 23.19
CA LEU A 198 19.73 30.09 22.15
C LEU A 198 21.11 29.89 21.54
N ASN A 199 21.24 29.79 20.23
CA ASN A 199 22.52 29.78 19.53
C ASN A 199 22.53 30.83 18.41
N SER A 200 23.68 30.93 17.73
CA SER A 200 23.84 31.80 16.56
C SER A 200 23.60 33.29 16.87
N LEU A 201 23.86 33.70 18.11
CA LEU A 201 23.85 35.10 18.53
C LEU A 201 25.21 35.74 18.23
N SER A 202 25.26 37.04 17.91
CA SER A 202 26.55 37.77 17.86
C SER A 202 27.01 38.16 19.27
N ASN A 203 26.07 38.60 20.11
CA ASN A 203 26.31 38.97 21.50
C ASN A 203 25.40 38.16 22.43
N ALA A 204 25.83 37.97 23.67
CA ALA A 204 25.04 37.29 24.70
C ALA A 204 23.79 38.09 25.16
N THR A 205 23.57 39.28 24.58
CA THR A 205 22.44 40.18 24.83
C THR A 205 21.58 40.40 23.58
N ASP A 206 21.74 39.59 22.53
CA ASP A 206 20.95 39.66 21.29
C ASP A 206 19.51 39.12 21.45
N TYR A 207 18.92 39.24 22.65
CA TYR A 207 17.53 38.93 22.97
C TYR A 207 16.89 40.02 23.83
N LYS A 208 15.56 40.09 23.83
CA LYS A 208 14.74 41.01 24.64
C LYS A 208 13.53 40.26 25.20
N THR A 209 13.13 40.58 26.42
CA THR A 209 11.89 40.06 27.02
C THR A 209 11.37 40.99 28.11
N ASP A 210 10.05 40.97 28.34
CA ASP A 210 9.37 41.56 29.49
C ASP A 210 9.18 40.56 30.65
N GLY A 211 9.50 39.28 30.44
CA GLY A 211 9.53 38.23 31.45
C GLY A 211 10.88 38.15 32.17
N LYS A 212 10.98 37.28 33.17
CA LYS A 212 12.23 37.07 33.92
C LYS A 212 13.05 35.95 33.28
N PHE A 213 13.96 36.30 32.37
CA PHE A 213 14.96 35.38 31.84
C PHE A 213 16.19 35.30 32.76
N SER A 214 16.61 34.09 33.11
CA SER A 214 17.81 33.83 33.92
C SER A 214 18.76 32.93 33.13
N VAL A 215 19.93 33.44 32.76
CA VAL A 215 20.99 32.67 32.09
C VAL A 215 21.56 31.65 33.06
N THR A 216 21.59 30.39 32.65
CA THR A 216 22.18 29.28 33.42
C THR A 216 23.57 28.91 32.88
N GLU A 217 23.80 29.03 31.58
CA GLU A 217 25.11 28.82 30.97
C GLU A 217 25.30 29.73 29.74
N GLN A 218 26.53 30.13 29.47
CA GLN A 218 26.92 30.86 28.26
C GLN A 218 28.20 30.26 27.69
N ARG A 219 28.21 30.02 26.38
CA ARG A 219 29.34 29.41 25.65
C ARG A 219 29.65 30.20 24.38
N ASP A 220 30.89 30.03 23.92
CA ASP A 220 31.37 30.56 22.65
C ASP A 220 31.43 29.44 21.62
N GLU A 221 30.75 29.61 20.49
CA GLU A 221 30.71 28.67 19.37
C GLU A 221 31.43 29.28 18.16
N ASN A 222 32.45 28.61 17.64
CA ASN A 222 33.19 29.09 16.46
C ASN A 222 32.73 28.35 15.19
N ALA A 223 32.42 29.09 14.14
CA ALA A 223 32.09 28.54 12.81
C ALA A 223 32.95 29.26 11.75
N GLY A 224 33.96 28.56 11.23
CA GLY A 224 34.98 29.18 10.39
C GLY A 224 35.79 30.21 11.18
N SER A 225 35.93 31.42 10.62
CA SER A 225 36.59 32.56 11.28
C SER A 225 35.65 33.41 12.15
N GLN A 226 34.37 33.06 12.26
CA GLN A 226 33.37 33.81 13.02
C GLN A 226 33.07 33.12 14.36
N SER A 227 32.92 33.94 15.42
CA SER A 227 32.56 33.50 16.76
C SER A 227 31.13 33.93 17.09
N PHE A 228 30.38 33.05 17.73
CA PHE A 228 28.97 33.19 18.09
C PHE A 228 28.81 32.93 19.58
N LYS A 229 27.73 33.47 20.17
CA LYS A 229 27.33 33.13 21.53
C LYS A 229 26.20 32.09 21.50
N ALA A 230 26.28 31.15 22.42
CA ALA A 230 25.18 30.28 22.80
C ALA A 230 24.85 30.47 24.29
N ILE A 231 23.57 30.38 24.63
CA ILE A 231 23.02 30.66 25.95
C ILE A 231 22.01 29.57 26.29
N ASP A 232 22.20 28.93 27.44
CA ASP A 232 21.13 28.22 28.12
C ASP A 232 20.52 29.14 29.17
N GLY A 233 19.19 29.19 29.24
CA GLY A 233 18.53 29.94 30.29
C GLY A 233 17.07 29.55 30.49
N LYS A 234 16.49 30.11 31.54
CA LYS A 234 15.11 29.84 31.96
C LYS A 234 14.31 31.13 31.88
N LEU A 235 13.28 31.15 31.04
CA LEU A 235 12.29 32.22 30.96
C LEU A 235 11.13 31.91 31.91
N VAL A 236 10.97 32.70 32.98
CA VAL A 236 9.74 32.67 33.78
C VAL A 236 8.71 33.58 33.10
N LEU A 237 7.55 33.01 32.79
CA LEU A 237 6.45 33.71 32.13
C LEU A 237 5.60 34.50 33.13
N ASN A 238 5.00 35.59 32.67
CA ASN A 238 4.04 36.37 33.44
C ASN A 238 2.75 35.55 33.66
N ASN A 239 2.57 35.04 34.87
CA ASN A 239 1.39 34.28 35.27
C ASN A 239 0.10 35.03 34.94
N ASN A 240 -0.84 34.36 34.27
CA ASN A 240 -2.16 34.91 33.93
C ASN A 240 -2.09 36.23 33.11
N GLY A 241 -1.04 36.38 32.29
CA GLY A 241 -0.79 37.57 31.49
C GLY A 241 -0.02 37.27 30.21
N LYS A 242 0.55 38.32 29.61
CA LYS A 242 1.37 38.23 28.40
C LYS A 242 2.85 38.26 28.74
N THR A 243 3.64 37.51 27.97
CA THR A 243 5.11 37.58 27.97
C THR A 243 5.59 37.62 26.53
N THR A 244 6.44 38.56 26.19
CA THR A 244 7.11 38.66 24.90
C THR A 244 8.57 38.23 25.05
N PHE A 245 9.05 37.40 24.13
CA PHE A 245 10.47 37.07 24.00
C PHE A 245 10.90 37.20 22.54
N SER A 246 11.89 38.04 22.26
CA SER A 246 12.35 38.36 20.90
C SER A 246 13.86 38.15 20.80
N VAL A 247 14.36 37.54 19.72
CA VAL A 247 15.78 37.18 19.54
C VAL A 247 16.28 37.52 18.14
N ASN A 248 17.52 38.02 18.06
CA ASN A 248 18.19 38.39 16.81
C ASN A 248 19.19 37.29 16.40
N LEU A 249 18.89 36.56 15.32
CA LEU A 249 19.70 35.45 14.82
C LEU A 249 20.73 35.93 13.79
N THR A 250 21.96 35.45 13.95
CA THR A 250 23.09 35.72 13.04
C THR A 250 23.36 34.45 12.24
N LYS A 251 23.25 34.51 10.91
CA LYS A 251 23.49 33.31 10.06
C LYS A 251 24.95 32.90 10.20
N LYS A 252 25.20 31.71 10.79
CA LYS A 252 26.51 31.06 10.78
C LYS A 252 26.98 30.89 9.31
N PRO A 253 28.28 31.00 9.01
CA PRO A 253 28.76 30.71 7.67
C PRO A 253 28.28 29.33 7.25
N GLU A 254 27.87 29.20 5.99
CA GLU A 254 27.70 27.88 5.41
C GLU A 254 29.06 27.19 5.50
N GLN A 255 29.18 26.21 6.40
CA GLN A 255 30.31 25.30 6.35
C GLN A 255 30.31 24.73 4.93
N PRO A 256 31.45 24.71 4.23
CA PRO A 256 31.51 24.04 2.94
C PRO A 256 31.03 22.62 3.20
N GLN A 257 29.86 22.27 2.66
CA GLN A 257 29.52 20.88 2.50
C GLN A 257 30.72 20.29 1.76
N THR A 258 31.38 19.32 2.38
CA THR A 258 32.26 18.45 1.62
C THR A 258 31.42 18.00 0.44
N GLU A 259 31.84 18.37 -0.77
CA GLU A 259 31.42 17.67 -1.96
C GLU A 259 31.93 16.24 -1.79
N GLN A 260 31.15 15.43 -1.06
CA GLN A 260 31.20 13.99 -1.19
C GLN A 260 30.92 13.78 -2.67
N ARG A 261 32.00 13.53 -3.43
CA ARG A 261 31.93 12.85 -4.71
C ARG A 261 31.10 11.62 -4.45
N VAL A 262 29.82 11.73 -4.82
CA VAL A 262 28.78 10.74 -4.53
C VAL A 262 29.37 9.40 -4.95
N SER A 263 29.68 8.56 -3.96
CA SER A 263 30.32 7.28 -4.21
C SER A 263 29.42 6.48 -5.16
N ARG A 264 29.99 5.55 -5.92
CA ARG A 264 29.18 4.74 -6.86
C ARG A 264 28.01 4.05 -6.12
N SER A 265 28.22 3.69 -4.86
CA SER A 265 27.20 3.23 -3.90
C SER A 265 26.12 4.28 -3.57
N GLU A 266 26.46 5.52 -3.24
CA GLU A 266 25.49 6.58 -2.95
C GLU A 266 24.73 7.03 -4.22
N MET A 267 25.36 6.96 -5.39
CA MET A 267 24.73 7.28 -6.68
C MET A 267 23.67 6.22 -7.00
N VAL A 268 24.03 4.94 -6.86
CA VAL A 268 23.11 3.81 -7.00
C VAL A 268 21.99 3.88 -5.97
N ALA A 269 22.29 4.14 -4.70
CA ALA A 269 21.27 4.33 -3.66
C ALA A 269 20.33 5.50 -4.00
N GLY A 270 20.87 6.58 -4.56
CA GLY A 270 20.11 7.72 -5.08
C GLY A 270 19.21 7.37 -6.28
N LEU A 271 19.61 6.44 -7.15
CA LEU A 271 18.75 5.91 -8.21
C LEU A 271 17.62 5.05 -7.63
N PHE A 272 17.92 4.11 -6.74
CA PHE A 272 16.90 3.29 -6.07
C PHE A 272 15.93 4.12 -5.21
N ALA A 273 16.38 5.21 -4.60
CA ALA A 273 15.54 6.13 -3.82
C ALA A 273 14.68 7.07 -4.69
N LYS A 274 15.10 7.34 -5.94
CA LYS A 274 14.31 8.10 -6.93
C LYS A 274 13.35 7.21 -7.73
N SER A 275 13.66 5.92 -7.86
CA SER A 275 12.78 4.91 -8.45
C SER A 275 11.74 4.39 -7.45
N ASP A 276 10.72 3.73 -7.97
CA ASP A 276 9.73 2.93 -7.26
C ASP A 276 10.07 1.43 -7.20
N CYS A 277 11.27 1.01 -7.60
CA CYS A 277 11.69 -0.40 -7.47
C CYS A 277 11.60 -0.88 -6.00
N ASN A 278 11.92 0.01 -5.06
CA ASN A 278 11.80 -0.18 -3.62
C ASN A 278 10.35 -0.18 -3.10
N THR A 279 9.34 -0.10 -3.97
CA THR A 279 7.93 -0.39 -3.64
C THR A 279 7.67 -1.89 -3.57
N CYS A 280 8.29 -2.65 -4.49
CA CYS A 280 8.02 -4.08 -4.68
C CYS A 280 9.23 -4.98 -4.38
N HIS A 281 10.44 -4.43 -4.35
CA HIS A 281 11.68 -5.16 -4.11
C HIS A 281 12.39 -4.69 -2.84
N ASN A 282 13.14 -5.59 -2.23
CA ASN A 282 14.04 -5.34 -1.10
C ASN A 282 15.39 -6.02 -1.40
N GLN A 283 16.48 -5.61 -0.74
CA GLN A 283 17.79 -6.21 -0.98
C GLN A 283 17.84 -7.70 -0.59
N ASP A 284 17.32 -8.04 0.58
CA ASP A 284 17.57 -9.34 1.24
C ASP A 284 16.31 -10.21 1.37
N VAL A 285 15.11 -9.61 1.37
CA VAL A 285 13.85 -10.30 1.69
C VAL A 285 12.89 -10.31 0.48
N LYS A 286 12.34 -11.47 0.12
CA LYS A 286 11.26 -11.53 -0.88
C LYS A 286 10.03 -10.82 -0.35
N THR A 287 9.45 -9.94 -1.16
CA THR A 287 8.27 -9.15 -0.79
C THR A 287 7.21 -9.29 -1.88
N VAL A 288 6.87 -8.24 -2.62
CA VAL A 288 5.95 -8.37 -3.78
C VAL A 288 6.71 -9.00 -4.95
N GLY A 289 7.91 -8.50 -5.23
CA GLY A 289 8.90 -9.08 -6.13
C GLY A 289 10.00 -9.86 -5.39
N PRO A 290 10.90 -10.53 -6.15
CA PRO A 290 12.09 -11.17 -5.60
C PRO A 290 13.03 -10.17 -4.92
N ALA A 291 13.81 -10.64 -3.95
CA ALA A 291 14.90 -9.87 -3.36
C ALA A 291 15.98 -9.56 -4.41
N TYR A 292 16.68 -8.43 -4.31
CA TYR A 292 17.80 -8.11 -5.21
C TYR A 292 18.90 -9.19 -5.16
N LYS A 293 19.18 -9.77 -3.98
CA LYS A 293 20.08 -10.94 -3.86
C LYS A 293 19.57 -12.17 -4.60
N ALA A 294 18.28 -12.49 -4.53
CA ALA A 294 17.71 -13.60 -5.29
C ALA A 294 17.81 -13.36 -6.82
N ILE A 295 17.64 -12.10 -7.28
CA ILE A 295 17.91 -11.74 -8.68
C ILE A 295 19.40 -11.96 -9.01
N ALA A 296 20.32 -11.54 -8.13
CA ALA A 296 21.74 -11.83 -8.31
C ALA A 296 21.99 -13.35 -8.42
N GLU A 297 21.52 -14.15 -7.47
CA GLU A 297 21.66 -15.61 -7.44
C GLU A 297 21.15 -16.31 -8.70
N ARG A 298 20.06 -15.83 -9.32
CA ARG A 298 19.48 -16.46 -10.52
C ARG A 298 20.16 -16.06 -11.84
N TYR A 299 20.67 -14.83 -11.95
CA TYR A 299 21.15 -14.28 -13.22
C TYR A 299 22.66 -14.08 -13.22
N GLU A 300 23.41 -14.87 -14.00
CA GLU A 300 24.86 -14.66 -14.20
C GLU A 300 25.16 -13.20 -14.61
N ASN A 301 26.22 -12.62 -14.03
CA ASN A 301 26.63 -11.23 -14.27
C ASN A 301 27.34 -11.09 -15.63
N ASN A 302 26.58 -11.21 -16.71
CA ASN A 302 27.03 -11.08 -18.10
C ASN A 302 26.17 -10.04 -18.86
N ASP A 303 26.67 -9.56 -20.00
CA ASP A 303 26.00 -8.51 -20.78
C ASP A 303 24.62 -8.93 -21.32
N GLN A 304 24.41 -10.21 -21.63
CA GLN A 304 23.12 -10.71 -22.11
C GLN A 304 22.06 -10.60 -21.02
N ASN A 305 22.34 -11.10 -19.81
CA ASN A 305 21.45 -11.02 -18.66
C ASN A 305 21.24 -9.57 -18.21
N LYS A 306 22.30 -8.75 -18.20
CA LYS A 306 22.18 -7.31 -17.92
C LYS A 306 21.22 -6.63 -18.89
N ASN A 307 21.42 -6.79 -20.20
CA ASN A 307 20.57 -6.16 -21.21
C ASN A 307 19.11 -6.63 -21.13
N ALA A 308 18.89 -7.92 -20.87
CA ALA A 308 17.55 -8.48 -20.74
C ALA A 308 16.84 -8.04 -19.45
N LEU A 309 17.54 -7.93 -18.32
CA LEU A 309 17.01 -7.37 -17.07
C LEU A 309 16.72 -5.87 -17.21
N VAL A 310 17.60 -5.09 -17.86
CA VAL A 310 17.33 -3.67 -18.17
C VAL A 310 16.08 -3.52 -19.03
N THR A 311 15.93 -4.37 -20.05
CA THR A 311 14.72 -4.40 -20.88
C THR A 311 13.50 -4.73 -20.03
N LYS A 312 13.57 -5.77 -19.18
CA LYS A 312 12.47 -6.18 -18.28
C LYS A 312 12.09 -5.06 -17.30
N VAL A 313 13.05 -4.29 -16.77
CA VAL A 313 12.76 -3.13 -15.90
C VAL A 313 11.94 -2.09 -16.68
N ILE A 314 12.40 -1.70 -17.87
CA ILE A 314 11.75 -0.66 -18.67
C ILE A 314 10.36 -1.12 -19.18
N THR A 315 10.25 -2.34 -19.72
CA THR A 315 9.01 -2.85 -20.34
C THR A 315 8.08 -3.60 -19.38
N GLY A 316 8.52 -3.88 -18.15
CA GLY A 316 7.78 -4.67 -17.18
C GLY A 316 7.60 -6.14 -17.57
N GLY A 317 6.65 -6.81 -16.92
CA GLY A 317 6.12 -8.12 -17.29
C GLY A 317 6.09 -9.15 -16.16
N ALA A 318 5.35 -10.23 -16.40
CA ALA A 318 5.13 -11.34 -15.46
C ALA A 318 5.97 -12.58 -15.80
N GLY A 319 5.60 -13.73 -15.21
CA GLY A 319 6.09 -15.06 -15.53
C GLY A 319 7.33 -15.42 -14.73
N ASN A 320 8.39 -14.64 -14.85
CA ASN A 320 9.74 -15.10 -14.47
C ASN A 320 9.92 -15.40 -12.97
N TRP A 321 9.15 -14.76 -12.08
CA TRP A 321 9.27 -14.93 -10.62
C TRP A 321 7.93 -15.28 -9.94
N GLY A 322 6.98 -15.78 -10.74
CA GLY A 322 5.60 -16.04 -10.36
C GLY A 322 4.60 -15.33 -11.27
N GLN A 323 3.32 -15.41 -10.89
CA GLN A 323 2.23 -14.74 -11.62
C GLN A 323 2.19 -13.22 -11.36
N ILE A 324 2.83 -12.75 -10.30
CA ILE A 324 2.92 -11.31 -9.96
C ILE A 324 3.70 -10.59 -11.07
N ALA A 325 3.02 -9.69 -11.77
CA ALA A 325 3.60 -8.87 -12.82
C ALA A 325 4.40 -7.70 -12.23
N MET A 326 5.59 -7.45 -12.76
CA MET A 326 6.30 -6.19 -12.50
C MET A 326 5.78 -5.11 -13.45
N SER A 327 5.43 -3.93 -12.92
CA SER A 327 5.03 -2.76 -13.71
C SER A 327 6.14 -2.31 -14.66
N PRO A 328 5.81 -1.75 -15.84
CA PRO A 328 6.79 -1.12 -16.73
C PRO A 328 7.29 0.21 -16.17
N HIS A 329 8.56 0.54 -16.43
CA HIS A 329 9.19 1.81 -16.05
C HIS A 329 9.68 2.56 -17.32
N PRO A 330 8.76 2.99 -18.22
CA PRO A 330 9.14 3.60 -19.50
C PRO A 330 9.85 4.95 -19.33
N ASP A 331 9.61 5.64 -18.22
CA ASP A 331 10.21 6.94 -17.88
C ASP A 331 11.60 6.81 -17.24
N LEU A 332 12.03 5.59 -16.88
CA LEU A 332 13.37 5.34 -16.35
C LEU A 332 14.38 5.31 -17.50
N LYS A 333 15.39 6.18 -17.44
CA LYS A 333 16.47 6.21 -18.44
C LYS A 333 17.21 4.87 -18.49
N LYS A 334 17.59 4.45 -19.69
CA LYS A 334 18.29 3.18 -19.91
C LYS A 334 19.62 3.12 -19.17
N GLU A 335 20.34 4.23 -19.10
CA GLU A 335 21.64 4.35 -18.43
C GLU A 335 21.52 4.23 -16.90
N ASP A 336 20.44 4.76 -16.33
CA ASP A 336 20.11 4.63 -14.91
C ASP A 336 19.71 3.18 -14.61
N ALA A 337 18.84 2.57 -15.44
CA ALA A 337 18.45 1.17 -15.34
C ALA A 337 19.66 0.22 -15.48
N GLU A 338 20.59 0.48 -16.40
CA GLU A 338 21.84 -0.28 -16.56
C GLU A 338 22.72 -0.18 -15.32
N THR A 339 22.75 0.98 -14.67
CA THR A 339 23.51 1.23 -13.43
C THR A 339 22.90 0.46 -12.26
N MET A 340 21.57 0.47 -12.13
CA MET A 340 20.82 -0.26 -11.11
C MET A 340 20.91 -1.78 -11.28
N VAL A 341 20.73 -2.30 -12.50
CA VAL A 341 20.87 -3.73 -12.80
C VAL A 341 22.31 -4.20 -12.60
N SER A 342 23.31 -3.41 -13.02
CA SER A 342 24.71 -3.73 -12.71
C SER A 342 24.99 -3.76 -11.21
N TYR A 343 24.34 -2.95 -10.38
CA TYR A 343 24.48 -3.08 -8.92
C TYR A 343 23.87 -4.39 -8.41
N ILE A 344 22.64 -4.72 -8.82
CA ILE A 344 21.94 -5.95 -8.41
C ILE A 344 22.78 -7.19 -8.73
N LEU A 345 23.29 -7.31 -9.96
CA LEU A 345 24.12 -8.44 -10.38
C LEU A 345 25.47 -8.54 -9.65
N ASN A 346 25.95 -7.42 -9.09
CA ASN A 346 27.18 -7.30 -8.28
C ASN A 346 26.95 -7.42 -6.76
N LEU A 347 25.78 -7.85 -6.28
CA LEU A 347 25.52 -8.12 -4.84
C LEU A 347 26.22 -9.40 -4.31
N ASP A 348 27.44 -9.66 -4.80
CA ASP A 348 28.34 -10.80 -4.61
C ASP A 348 27.66 -12.14 -4.28
N ALA A 349 27.19 -12.80 -5.34
CA ALA A 349 26.82 -14.20 -5.33
C ALA A 349 27.74 -15.04 -6.24
N GLU A 350 28.96 -14.58 -6.58
CA GLU A 350 29.84 -15.29 -7.52
C GLU A 350 30.49 -16.52 -6.85
N LYS A 351 30.94 -16.35 -5.60
CA LYS A 351 31.35 -17.47 -4.73
C LYS A 351 30.21 -18.43 -4.39
N GLU A 352 29.02 -17.89 -4.15
CA GLU A 352 27.88 -18.70 -3.69
C GLU A 352 27.21 -19.47 -4.84
N ARG A 353 27.05 -18.87 -6.03
CA ARG A 353 26.51 -19.55 -7.22
C ARG A 353 27.37 -20.72 -7.66
N ALA A 354 28.69 -20.54 -7.73
CA ALA A 354 29.60 -21.63 -8.09
C ALA A 354 29.49 -22.82 -7.12
N GLN A 355 29.29 -22.55 -5.82
CA GLN A 355 29.11 -23.60 -4.81
C GLN A 355 27.70 -24.18 -4.75
N ALA A 356 26.65 -23.39 -5.03
CA ALA A 356 25.26 -23.83 -4.99
C ALA A 356 24.90 -24.67 -6.23
N ALA A 357 25.19 -24.17 -7.44
CA ALA A 357 24.96 -24.89 -8.68
C ALA A 357 25.74 -26.20 -8.73
N SER A 358 27.02 -26.19 -8.30
CA SER A 358 27.84 -27.41 -8.19
C SER A 358 27.33 -28.44 -7.17
N LYS A 359 26.51 -28.05 -6.19
CA LYS A 359 25.85 -28.97 -5.23
C LYS A 359 24.55 -29.55 -5.77
N LEU A 360 23.82 -28.78 -6.59
CA LEU A 360 22.54 -29.20 -7.17
C LEU A 360 22.71 -30.03 -8.45
N MET A 361 23.73 -29.74 -9.26
CA MET A 361 24.10 -30.46 -10.47
C MET A 361 25.47 -31.14 -10.28
N PRO A 362 25.54 -32.29 -9.56
CA PRO A 362 26.78 -33.03 -9.40
C PRO A 362 27.20 -33.66 -10.73
N LYS A 363 28.50 -33.59 -11.06
CA LYS A 363 29.06 -34.16 -12.29
C LYS A 363 28.62 -35.63 -12.46
N PRO A 364 27.96 -35.99 -13.58
CA PRO A 364 27.42 -37.34 -13.74
C PRO A 364 28.53 -38.38 -13.89
N ALA A 365 28.32 -39.57 -13.35
CA ALA A 365 29.26 -40.70 -13.40
C ALA A 365 29.37 -41.36 -14.79
N TYR A 366 28.66 -40.83 -15.79
CA TYR A 366 28.54 -41.32 -17.15
C TYR A 366 28.21 -40.15 -18.08
N PRO A 367 28.61 -40.19 -19.37
CA PRO A 367 28.24 -39.16 -20.32
C PRO A 367 26.73 -39.18 -20.60
N ILE A 368 26.13 -38.00 -20.68
CA ILE A 368 24.74 -37.85 -21.11
C ILE A 368 24.68 -37.97 -22.64
N SER A 369 23.75 -38.75 -23.14
CA SER A 369 23.61 -39.09 -24.56
C SER A 369 22.18 -38.89 -25.00
N ILE A 370 21.97 -37.80 -25.74
CA ILE A 370 20.69 -37.45 -26.38
C ILE A 370 20.72 -38.02 -27.80
N LYS A 371 19.68 -38.77 -28.18
CA LYS A 371 19.53 -39.34 -29.52
C LYS A 371 18.22 -38.84 -30.14
N PRO A 372 18.26 -38.01 -31.21
CA PRO A 372 17.08 -37.73 -32.02
C PRO A 372 16.53 -39.04 -32.59
N VAL A 373 15.23 -39.25 -32.47
CA VAL A 373 14.57 -40.47 -32.96
C VAL A 373 13.54 -40.08 -34.00
N VAL A 374 13.72 -40.56 -35.24
CA VAL A 374 12.72 -40.38 -36.30
C VAL A 374 11.49 -41.24 -35.96
N PRO A 375 10.31 -40.65 -35.67
CA PRO A 375 9.19 -41.40 -35.08
C PRO A 375 8.66 -42.52 -35.98
N SER A 376 8.75 -42.36 -37.32
CA SER A 376 8.38 -43.40 -38.29
C SER A 376 9.27 -44.64 -38.28
N LYS A 377 10.44 -44.61 -37.63
CA LYS A 377 11.35 -45.77 -37.50
C LYS A 377 11.22 -46.50 -36.16
N VAL A 378 10.40 -46.03 -35.23
CA VAL A 378 10.37 -46.50 -33.82
C VAL A 378 8.96 -46.80 -33.30
N ALA A 379 7.93 -46.79 -34.16
CA ALA A 379 6.54 -47.12 -33.83
C ALA A 379 6.27 -48.63 -33.56
N THR A 380 7.12 -49.30 -32.75
CA THR A 380 6.89 -50.67 -32.25
C THR A 380 6.75 -50.67 -30.74
N ALA A 381 5.99 -51.63 -30.20
CA ALA A 381 5.76 -51.80 -28.76
C ALA A 381 6.99 -52.34 -27.99
N THR A 382 8.13 -52.56 -28.67
CA THR A 382 9.35 -53.10 -28.09
C THR A 382 10.02 -52.06 -27.19
N GLU A 383 10.31 -52.44 -25.94
CA GLU A 383 11.07 -51.60 -25.02
C GLU A 383 12.54 -51.44 -25.46
N LYS A 384 13.09 -50.26 -25.20
CA LYS A 384 14.49 -49.89 -25.51
C LYS A 384 15.14 -49.24 -24.28
N PRO A 385 16.47 -49.35 -24.09
CA PRO A 385 17.16 -48.67 -22.98
C PRO A 385 17.09 -47.15 -23.08
N GLY A 386 16.93 -46.47 -21.95
CA GLY A 386 16.82 -45.01 -21.84
C GLY A 386 15.41 -44.50 -21.57
N ILE A 387 15.20 -43.22 -21.82
CA ILE A 387 14.00 -42.44 -21.47
C ILE A 387 13.47 -41.78 -22.74
N ALA A 388 12.17 -41.87 -23.01
CA ALA A 388 11.53 -41.12 -24.09
C ALA A 388 11.36 -39.66 -23.70
N VAL A 389 11.67 -38.73 -24.61
CA VAL A 389 11.63 -37.28 -24.37
C VAL A 389 10.92 -36.60 -25.54
N ASN A 390 9.91 -35.79 -25.22
CA ASN A 390 9.16 -34.97 -26.17
C ASN A 390 9.24 -33.50 -25.72
N ILE A 391 9.76 -32.62 -26.58
CA ILE A 391 10.04 -31.22 -26.27
C ILE A 391 9.13 -30.31 -27.10
N TYR A 392 8.35 -29.46 -26.43
CA TYR A 392 7.38 -28.55 -27.03
C TYR A 392 7.88 -27.11 -26.90
N GLN A 393 7.84 -26.33 -27.97
CA GLN A 393 8.17 -24.89 -27.96
C GLN A 393 6.86 -24.10 -28.05
N PHE A 394 6.73 -23.04 -27.26
CA PHE A 394 5.57 -22.16 -27.25
C PHE A 394 5.94 -20.78 -27.81
N ALA A 395 4.98 -20.12 -28.46
CA ALA A 395 5.16 -18.82 -29.10
C ALA A 395 5.07 -17.64 -28.11
N GLY A 396 4.51 -17.87 -26.92
CA GLY A 396 4.33 -16.88 -25.86
C GLY A 396 4.78 -17.40 -24.49
N GLY A 397 4.73 -16.52 -23.49
CA GLY A 397 5.14 -16.81 -22.12
C GLY A 397 4.38 -17.98 -21.49
N ILE A 398 5.10 -19.00 -21.01
CA ILE A 398 4.51 -20.09 -20.20
C ILE A 398 4.93 -19.92 -18.73
N GLY A 399 3.95 -19.89 -17.83
CA GLY A 399 4.15 -19.64 -16.39
C GLY A 399 3.93 -20.86 -15.49
N ASN A 400 3.77 -22.03 -16.10
CA ASN A 400 3.62 -23.36 -15.50
C ASN A 400 3.89 -24.44 -16.58
N VAL A 401 3.87 -25.71 -16.17
CA VAL A 401 3.84 -26.86 -17.10
C VAL A 401 2.53 -26.80 -17.93
N PRO A 402 2.57 -26.58 -19.26
CA PRO A 402 1.36 -26.44 -20.07
C PRO A 402 0.79 -27.80 -20.44
N GLU A 403 -0.51 -28.04 -20.24
CA GLU A 403 -1.14 -29.30 -20.67
C GLU A 403 -1.02 -29.48 -22.19
N VAL A 404 -0.42 -30.61 -22.61
CA VAL A 404 -0.30 -30.99 -24.03
C VAL A 404 -1.33 -32.06 -24.39
N ASN A 405 -2.07 -31.83 -25.48
CA ASN A 405 -3.00 -32.80 -26.05
C ASN A 405 -2.36 -33.55 -27.24
N ASP A 406 -3.07 -34.53 -27.82
CA ASP A 406 -2.54 -35.33 -28.94
C ASP A 406 -2.48 -34.59 -30.30
N GLU A 407 -3.06 -33.39 -30.41
CA GLU A 407 -2.96 -32.53 -31.60
C GLU A 407 -1.70 -31.66 -31.56
N MET A 408 -1.18 -31.36 -30.37
CA MET A 408 0.07 -30.64 -30.18
C MET A 408 1.26 -31.54 -30.52
N LEU A 409 2.08 -31.11 -31.49
CA LEU A 409 3.29 -31.82 -31.89
C LEU A 409 4.53 -31.18 -31.23
N PRO A 410 5.41 -31.95 -30.57
CA PRO A 410 6.70 -31.44 -30.09
C PRO A 410 7.60 -30.96 -31.24
N VAL A 411 8.47 -29.98 -30.98
CA VAL A 411 9.49 -29.53 -31.92
C VAL A 411 10.68 -30.49 -32.02
N LYS A 412 10.96 -31.25 -30.93
CA LYS A 412 12.02 -32.27 -30.89
C LYS A 412 11.53 -33.48 -30.10
N SER A 413 11.71 -34.67 -30.64
CA SER A 413 11.46 -35.95 -29.94
C SER A 413 12.68 -36.85 -30.06
N GLY A 414 12.97 -37.59 -29.00
CA GLY A 414 14.16 -38.43 -28.94
C GLY A 414 14.24 -39.25 -27.66
N SER A 415 15.36 -39.94 -27.48
CA SER A 415 15.64 -40.67 -26.25
C SER A 415 16.90 -40.14 -25.57
N ILE A 416 16.86 -40.01 -24.25
CA ILE A 416 18.03 -39.69 -23.42
C ILE A 416 18.39 -40.87 -22.51
N ASN A 417 19.66 -41.04 -22.15
CA ASN A 417 20.10 -42.12 -21.26
C ASN A 417 19.86 -41.82 -19.76
N ALA A 418 19.89 -40.56 -19.34
CA ALA A 418 19.50 -40.11 -18.00
C ALA A 418 19.04 -38.64 -18.04
N LEU A 419 18.12 -38.23 -17.16
CA LEU A 419 17.73 -36.83 -17.01
C LEU A 419 18.74 -36.09 -16.13
N HIS A 420 19.71 -35.45 -16.76
CA HIS A 420 20.64 -34.51 -16.13
C HIS A 420 21.19 -33.61 -17.24
N LEU A 421 20.57 -32.44 -17.37
CA LEU A 421 20.80 -31.46 -18.43
C LEU A 421 21.14 -30.13 -17.75
N ASP A 422 22.32 -29.59 -18.04
CA ASP A 422 22.63 -28.19 -17.74
C ASP A 422 22.26 -27.28 -18.92
N ASP A 423 22.36 -25.95 -18.73
CA ASP A 423 21.99 -24.94 -19.72
C ASP A 423 22.56 -25.20 -21.14
N LYS A 424 23.78 -25.76 -21.23
CA LYS A 424 24.46 -26.05 -22.50
C LYS A 424 23.88 -27.27 -23.21
N ASP A 425 23.30 -28.23 -22.47
CA ASP A 425 22.73 -29.45 -23.04
C ASP A 425 21.41 -29.20 -23.80
N PHE A 426 20.74 -28.07 -23.55
CA PHE A 426 19.50 -27.70 -24.25
C PHE A 426 19.74 -27.15 -25.68
N GLY A 427 20.96 -26.71 -26.00
CA GLY A 427 21.34 -26.19 -27.32
C GLY A 427 20.45 -25.03 -27.77
N ASP A 428 20.00 -25.05 -29.03
CA ASP A 428 19.20 -23.95 -29.63
C ASP A 428 17.76 -23.81 -29.08
N LEU A 429 17.40 -24.44 -27.96
CA LEU A 429 16.08 -24.31 -27.35
C LEU A 429 15.91 -22.90 -26.74
N LYS A 430 15.06 -22.11 -27.41
CA LYS A 430 14.63 -20.80 -26.93
C LYS A 430 13.73 -20.95 -25.72
N ASP A 431 13.70 -19.91 -24.91
CA ASP A 431 12.80 -19.71 -23.78
C ASP A 431 11.34 -20.00 -24.15
N ASN A 432 10.54 -20.43 -23.18
CA ASN A 432 9.17 -20.95 -23.32
C ASN A 432 9.09 -22.30 -24.01
N PHE A 433 9.65 -23.32 -23.36
CA PHE A 433 9.54 -24.72 -23.79
C PHE A 433 9.17 -25.66 -22.64
N ALA A 434 8.56 -26.80 -22.96
CA ALA A 434 8.26 -27.86 -22.01
C ALA A 434 8.87 -29.20 -22.44
N ILE A 435 9.35 -29.99 -21.48
CA ILE A 435 9.83 -31.35 -21.69
C ILE A 435 8.91 -32.34 -21.00
N TYR A 436 8.42 -33.30 -21.78
CA TYR A 436 7.71 -34.48 -21.32
C TYR A 436 8.61 -35.69 -21.47
N ALA A 437 9.21 -36.12 -20.36
CA ALA A 437 10.06 -37.31 -20.28
C ALA A 437 9.28 -38.48 -19.66
N SER A 438 9.43 -39.69 -20.19
CA SER A 438 8.69 -40.86 -19.72
C SER A 438 9.38 -42.20 -20.02
N GLY A 439 8.98 -43.24 -19.29
CA GLY A 439 9.47 -44.60 -19.45
C GLY A 439 9.17 -45.45 -18.22
N TYR A 440 10.05 -46.39 -17.92
CA TYR A 440 10.00 -47.29 -16.78
C TYR A 440 11.32 -47.25 -16.02
N ILE A 441 11.25 -47.24 -14.69
CA ILE A 441 12.37 -47.46 -13.78
C ILE A 441 12.31 -48.93 -13.34
N ASN A 442 13.38 -49.69 -13.59
CA ASN A 442 13.48 -51.11 -13.26
C ASN A 442 14.23 -51.32 -11.94
N ILE A 443 13.51 -51.72 -10.89
CA ILE A 443 14.01 -51.91 -9.53
C ILE A 443 14.28 -53.39 -9.28
N LYS A 444 15.54 -53.75 -8.98
CA LYS A 444 15.97 -55.15 -8.80
C LYS A 444 15.46 -55.81 -7.51
N LYS A 445 15.19 -55.03 -6.47
CA LYS A 445 14.74 -55.49 -5.15
C LYS A 445 13.85 -54.43 -4.53
N THR A 446 12.72 -54.84 -3.94
CA THR A 446 11.83 -53.95 -3.18
C THR A 446 12.62 -53.11 -2.20
N THR A 447 12.52 -51.79 -2.32
CA THR A 447 13.32 -50.83 -1.54
C THR A 447 12.62 -49.49 -1.45
N ASN A 448 12.92 -48.74 -0.41
CA ASN A 448 12.57 -47.33 -0.31
C ASN A 448 13.58 -46.48 -1.11
N ILE A 449 13.12 -45.42 -1.78
CA ILE A 449 13.94 -44.50 -2.56
C ILE A 449 13.43 -43.08 -2.35
N VAL A 450 14.33 -42.18 -1.96
CA VAL A 450 14.08 -40.73 -2.06
C VAL A 450 14.52 -40.28 -3.45
N PHE A 451 13.59 -39.87 -4.29
CA PHE A 451 13.88 -39.16 -5.54
C PHE A 451 14.08 -37.67 -5.26
N ARG A 452 14.89 -37.03 -6.08
CA ARG A 452 15.10 -35.58 -6.10
C ARG A 452 14.93 -35.10 -7.54
N LEU A 453 13.99 -34.21 -7.75
CA LEU A 453 13.83 -33.46 -8.98
C LEU A 453 14.50 -32.10 -8.79
N VAL A 454 15.39 -31.71 -9.69
CA VAL A 454 16.03 -30.39 -9.71
C VAL A 454 15.67 -29.72 -11.03
N CYS A 455 14.97 -28.58 -10.99
CA CYS A 455 14.63 -27.81 -12.18
C CYS A 455 14.91 -26.31 -11.96
N ASP A 456 15.19 -25.58 -13.05
CA ASP A 456 14.86 -24.13 -13.12
C ASP A 456 13.39 -23.99 -13.55
N ASP A 457 12.77 -22.84 -13.31
CA ASP A 457 11.35 -22.54 -13.46
C ASP A 457 10.38 -23.54 -12.79
N GLY A 458 10.20 -24.77 -13.27
CA GLY A 458 9.49 -25.79 -12.50
C GLY A 458 9.27 -27.13 -13.20
N GLY A 459 8.85 -28.13 -12.41
CA GLY A 459 8.54 -29.46 -12.92
C GLY A 459 7.95 -30.42 -11.90
N LYS A 460 7.49 -31.58 -12.37
CA LYS A 460 6.80 -32.61 -11.59
C LYS A 460 7.34 -34.00 -11.92
N LEU A 461 7.50 -34.83 -10.90
CA LEU A 461 7.84 -36.25 -11.01
C LEU A 461 6.65 -37.11 -10.62
N PHE A 462 6.28 -38.05 -11.49
CA PHE A 462 5.30 -39.08 -11.23
C PHE A 462 5.93 -40.46 -11.31
N ILE A 463 5.54 -41.37 -10.41
CA ILE A 463 5.89 -42.79 -10.44
C ILE A 463 4.63 -43.60 -10.11
N ASP A 464 4.37 -44.68 -10.85
CA ASP A 464 3.11 -45.45 -10.76
C ASP A 464 1.85 -44.56 -10.89
N ASN A 465 1.92 -43.54 -11.76
CA ASN A 465 0.92 -42.49 -11.96
C ASN A 465 0.57 -41.64 -10.72
N LYS A 466 1.38 -41.70 -9.66
CA LYS A 466 1.25 -40.84 -8.47
C LYS A 466 2.29 -39.72 -8.52
N LEU A 467 1.88 -38.51 -8.14
CA LEU A 467 2.80 -37.38 -7.95
C LEU A 467 3.73 -37.69 -6.77
N VAL A 468 5.04 -37.71 -7.01
CA VAL A 468 6.08 -37.99 -6.01
C VAL A 468 6.81 -36.71 -5.61
N ALA A 469 7.05 -35.80 -6.54
CA ALA A 469 7.60 -34.47 -6.27
C ALA A 469 6.97 -33.42 -7.19
N ASP A 470 6.64 -32.25 -6.64
CA ASP A 470 6.21 -31.06 -7.38
C ASP A 470 7.14 -29.92 -6.98
N ASN A 471 7.93 -29.43 -7.94
CA ASN A 471 8.96 -28.44 -7.71
C ASN A 471 8.40 -27.00 -7.69
N GLY A 472 7.12 -26.84 -8.05
CA GLY A 472 6.46 -25.53 -8.11
C GLY A 472 6.62 -24.86 -9.48
N VAL A 473 6.67 -23.53 -9.47
CA VAL A 473 6.70 -22.69 -10.68
C VAL A 473 7.52 -21.41 -10.48
N ASN A 474 8.21 -20.99 -11.53
CA ASN A 474 8.91 -19.73 -11.73
C ASN A 474 9.99 -19.40 -10.67
N HIS A 475 10.87 -20.36 -10.37
CA HIS A 475 12.04 -20.19 -9.49
C HIS A 475 13.36 -20.44 -10.23
N GLY A 476 14.50 -20.02 -9.67
CA GLY A 476 15.81 -20.46 -10.17
C GLY A 476 16.07 -21.94 -9.83
N LEU A 477 17.12 -22.55 -10.40
CA LEU A 477 17.50 -23.96 -10.21
C LEU A 477 17.41 -24.43 -8.74
N GLN A 478 16.40 -25.25 -8.39
CA GLN A 478 16.13 -25.69 -7.01
C GLN A 478 15.71 -27.17 -6.93
N PRO A 479 16.03 -27.89 -5.83
CA PRO A 479 15.64 -29.28 -5.61
C PRO A 479 14.28 -29.40 -4.90
N THR A 480 13.50 -30.43 -5.27
CA THR A 480 12.42 -30.99 -4.45
C THR A 480 12.58 -32.49 -4.32
N ASP A 481 12.45 -32.97 -3.09
CA ASP A 481 12.59 -34.39 -2.74
C ASP A 481 11.21 -35.05 -2.56
N GLY A 482 11.11 -36.31 -2.96
CA GLY A 482 9.92 -37.14 -2.83
C GLY A 482 10.26 -38.59 -2.52
N GLU A 483 9.65 -39.16 -1.50
CA GLU A 483 9.97 -40.50 -0.99
C GLU A 483 8.93 -41.54 -1.41
N VAL A 484 9.36 -42.69 -1.92
CA VAL A 484 8.47 -43.77 -2.37
C VAL A 484 9.09 -45.15 -2.18
N ILE A 485 8.25 -46.10 -1.74
CA ILE A 485 8.60 -47.52 -1.66
C ILE A 485 8.24 -48.19 -2.98
N LEU A 486 9.26 -48.62 -3.73
CA LEU A 486 9.08 -49.35 -4.98
C LEU A 486 9.28 -50.86 -4.75
N LYS A 487 8.51 -51.68 -5.47
CA LYS A 487 8.63 -53.14 -5.43
C LYS A 487 9.73 -53.60 -6.39
N ALA A 488 10.15 -54.85 -6.30
CA ALA A 488 10.97 -55.44 -7.35
C ALA A 488 10.14 -55.53 -8.65
N GLY A 489 10.63 -54.95 -9.74
CA GLY A 489 9.92 -54.88 -11.02
C GLY A 489 10.07 -53.53 -11.73
N LYS A 490 9.24 -53.34 -12.78
CA LYS A 490 9.19 -52.10 -13.57
C LYS A 490 8.11 -51.16 -13.04
N HIS A 491 8.47 -49.90 -12.84
CA HIS A 491 7.57 -48.84 -12.41
C HIS A 491 7.51 -47.76 -13.50
N PRO A 492 6.36 -47.47 -14.13
CA PRO A 492 6.25 -46.35 -15.06
C PRO A 492 6.56 -45.03 -14.34
N PHE A 493 7.30 -44.16 -15.01
CA PHE A 493 7.60 -42.82 -14.51
C PHE A 493 7.35 -41.76 -15.58
N LYS A 494 7.05 -40.54 -15.13
CA LYS A 494 6.90 -39.35 -15.97
C LYS A 494 7.60 -38.18 -15.28
N VAL A 495 8.38 -37.40 -16.02
CA VAL A 495 8.83 -36.08 -15.60
C VAL A 495 8.24 -35.06 -16.56
N GLU A 496 7.59 -34.06 -16.00
CA GLU A 496 7.09 -32.89 -16.71
C GLU A 496 7.95 -31.71 -16.26
N TYR A 497 8.56 -30.99 -17.18
CA TYR A 497 9.41 -29.83 -16.90
C TYR A 497 8.99 -28.70 -17.84
N TYR A 498 9.05 -27.46 -17.38
CA TYR A 498 8.94 -26.32 -18.25
C TYR A 498 10.01 -25.28 -17.92
N GLN A 499 10.45 -24.61 -18.97
CA GLN A 499 11.27 -23.41 -18.88
C GLN A 499 10.44 -22.24 -19.39
N GLY A 500 10.22 -21.26 -18.53
CA GLY A 500 9.82 -19.91 -18.89
C GLY A 500 10.99 -19.18 -19.55
N SER A 501 11.82 -18.47 -18.79
CA SER A 501 12.93 -17.68 -19.36
C SER A 501 14.20 -17.69 -18.53
N PHE A 502 15.33 -17.36 -19.18
CA PHE A 502 16.68 -17.33 -18.60
C PHE A 502 17.26 -18.71 -18.30
N GLY A 503 17.98 -18.87 -17.17
CA GLY A 503 18.84 -20.02 -16.88
C GLY A 503 18.07 -21.34 -16.84
N LYS A 504 18.69 -22.43 -17.32
CA LYS A 504 18.00 -23.69 -17.61
C LYS A 504 18.69 -24.84 -16.91
N GLY A 505 17.91 -25.82 -16.46
CA GLY A 505 18.45 -27.03 -15.84
C GLY A 505 17.36 -28.03 -15.49
N LEU A 506 17.66 -29.31 -15.71
CA LEU A 506 16.77 -30.43 -15.36
C LEU A 506 17.59 -31.64 -14.93
N SER A 507 17.43 -32.09 -13.69
CA SER A 507 18.03 -33.34 -13.21
C SER A 507 17.08 -34.18 -12.37
N LEU A 508 17.01 -35.47 -12.69
CA LEU A 508 16.41 -36.50 -11.85
C LEU A 508 17.51 -37.28 -11.13
N GLN A 509 17.50 -37.18 -9.81
CA GLN A 509 18.44 -37.82 -8.89
C GLN A 509 17.68 -38.76 -7.95
N TRP A 510 18.41 -39.66 -7.31
CA TRP A 510 17.86 -40.55 -6.30
C TRP A 510 18.85 -40.87 -5.18
N ARG A 511 18.31 -41.31 -4.05
CA ARG A 511 19.02 -41.90 -2.93
C ARG A 511 18.26 -43.16 -2.48
N PRO A 512 18.65 -44.34 -2.98
CA PRO A 512 18.11 -45.61 -2.50
C PRO A 512 18.40 -45.85 -1.02
N TYR A 513 17.55 -46.62 -0.35
CA TYR A 513 17.73 -46.99 1.06
C TYR A 513 19.13 -47.58 1.33
N GLY A 514 19.83 -47.00 2.31
CA GLY A 514 21.21 -47.35 2.67
C GLY A 514 22.29 -46.48 1.99
N SER A 515 21.96 -45.75 0.91
CA SER A 515 22.87 -44.75 0.33
C SER A 515 22.87 -43.46 1.17
N LYS A 516 24.05 -42.86 1.38
CA LYS A 516 24.18 -41.60 2.13
C LYS A 516 23.89 -40.36 1.27
N GLU A 517 24.25 -40.40 0.00
CA GLU A 517 24.26 -39.27 -0.93
C GLU A 517 23.27 -39.48 -2.09
N PHE A 518 22.83 -38.37 -2.70
CA PHE A 518 22.08 -38.40 -3.95
C PHE A 518 23.02 -38.64 -5.14
N THR A 519 22.57 -39.43 -6.10
CA THR A 519 23.24 -39.62 -7.39
C THR A 519 22.25 -39.43 -8.53
N VAL A 520 22.71 -39.02 -9.71
CA VAL A 520 21.88 -38.99 -10.92
C VAL A 520 21.38 -40.42 -11.22
N VAL A 521 20.09 -40.59 -11.52
CA VAL A 521 19.50 -41.93 -11.72
C VAL A 521 20.18 -42.62 -12.92
N PRO A 522 20.81 -43.80 -12.73
CA PRO A 522 21.71 -44.38 -13.72
C PRO A 522 20.95 -44.91 -14.96
N PRO A 523 21.52 -44.78 -16.18
CA PRO A 523 20.90 -45.27 -17.42
C PRO A 523 20.49 -46.75 -17.41
N SER A 524 21.16 -47.57 -16.59
CA SER A 524 20.93 -49.01 -16.49
C SER A 524 19.58 -49.41 -15.87
N VAL A 525 18.83 -48.47 -15.28
CA VAL A 525 17.46 -48.75 -14.77
C VAL A 525 16.36 -48.21 -15.66
N PHE A 526 16.66 -47.43 -16.70
CA PHE A 526 15.65 -46.84 -17.58
C PHE A 526 15.37 -47.67 -18.83
N THR A 527 14.09 -47.95 -19.09
CA THR A 527 13.59 -48.36 -20.41
C THR A 527 12.41 -47.49 -20.86
N TYR A 528 12.19 -47.37 -22.17
CA TYR A 528 11.05 -46.67 -22.76
C TYR A 528 10.43 -47.51 -23.88
N LYS A 529 9.16 -47.29 -24.21
CA LYS A 529 8.51 -47.92 -25.37
C LYS A 529 8.64 -47.01 -26.57
N GLY A 530 8.83 -47.59 -27.77
CA GLY A 530 8.95 -46.80 -28.99
C GLY A 530 7.76 -45.87 -29.29
N ALA A 531 6.57 -46.25 -28.81
CA ALA A 531 5.34 -45.45 -28.90
C ALA A 531 5.34 -44.18 -28.01
N ASP A 532 6.23 -44.08 -27.02
CA ASP A 532 6.34 -42.92 -26.13
C ASP A 532 7.04 -41.71 -26.83
N ILE A 533 7.62 -41.95 -28.02
CA ILE A 533 8.22 -40.94 -28.90
C ILE A 533 7.14 -40.38 -29.85
N LYS A 534 6.66 -39.16 -29.58
CA LYS A 534 5.62 -38.48 -30.39
C LYS A 534 6.18 -37.96 -31.72
N ARG A 535 5.29 -37.80 -32.71
CA ARG A 535 5.61 -37.19 -34.02
C ARG A 535 5.95 -35.70 -33.85
N THR A 536 6.96 -35.20 -34.55
CA THR A 536 7.42 -33.81 -34.42
C THR A 536 6.77 -32.86 -35.43
N GLY A 537 6.53 -31.61 -35.03
CA GLY A 537 6.12 -30.49 -35.87
C GLY A 537 7.18 -29.37 -35.91
N GLN A 538 7.08 -28.42 -36.85
CA GLN A 538 8.08 -27.35 -37.02
C GLN A 538 7.69 -25.99 -36.39
N THR A 539 6.43 -25.80 -36.01
CA THR A 539 5.90 -24.51 -35.52
C THR A 539 5.79 -24.49 -34.00
N ALA A 540 6.16 -23.36 -33.38
CA ALA A 540 5.88 -23.12 -31.97
C ALA A 540 4.36 -23.03 -31.73
N ILE A 541 3.90 -23.47 -30.55
CA ILE A 541 2.48 -23.56 -30.19
C ILE A 541 1.99 -22.19 -29.68
N GLU A 542 0.94 -21.65 -30.31
CA GLU A 542 0.20 -20.50 -29.80
C GLU A 542 -0.79 -20.93 -28.72
N VAL A 543 -0.54 -20.55 -27.46
CA VAL A 543 -1.55 -20.67 -26.39
C VAL A 543 -2.53 -19.51 -26.49
N LYS A 544 -3.65 -19.71 -27.18
CA LYS A 544 -4.74 -18.73 -27.21
C LYS A 544 -5.49 -18.70 -25.88
N LYS A 545 -4.98 -17.88 -24.95
CA LYS A 545 -5.68 -17.51 -23.74
C LYS A 545 -6.84 -16.58 -24.11
N ASN A 546 -8.04 -17.15 -24.24
CA ASN A 546 -9.27 -16.38 -24.50
C ASN A 546 -9.73 -15.69 -23.21
N ASP A 547 -8.98 -14.67 -22.78
CA ASP A 547 -9.28 -13.89 -21.57
C ASP A 547 -10.54 -13.03 -21.79
N VAL A 548 -11.69 -13.60 -21.45
CA VAL A 548 -12.98 -12.89 -21.48
C VAL A 548 -13.13 -12.10 -20.17
N PRO A 549 -13.29 -10.77 -20.21
CA PRO A 549 -13.41 -9.98 -18.98
C PRO A 549 -14.57 -10.44 -18.10
N GLY A 550 -14.31 -10.61 -16.80
CA GLY A 550 -15.27 -11.17 -15.84
C GLY A 550 -15.33 -12.70 -15.81
N ASP A 551 -14.54 -13.40 -16.64
CA ASP A 551 -14.46 -14.86 -16.71
C ASP A 551 -13.02 -15.32 -16.41
N GLN A 552 -12.78 -15.68 -15.14
CA GLN A 552 -11.43 -15.97 -14.59
C GLN A 552 -10.41 -14.83 -14.81
N SER A 553 -10.90 -13.65 -15.17
CA SER A 553 -10.15 -12.46 -15.58
C SER A 553 -10.81 -11.21 -15.00
N PRO A 554 -10.06 -10.14 -14.69
CA PRO A 554 -10.62 -8.85 -14.32
C PRO A 554 -11.72 -8.36 -15.28
N LEU A 555 -12.71 -7.66 -14.75
CA LEU A 555 -13.65 -6.88 -15.58
C LEU A 555 -12.87 -5.69 -16.17
N VAL A 556 -13.29 -5.16 -17.32
CA VAL A 556 -12.66 -3.96 -17.93
C VAL A 556 -13.60 -2.77 -18.04
N ALA A 557 -14.89 -2.97 -17.81
CA ALA A 557 -15.96 -1.99 -18.03
C ALA A 557 -16.80 -1.73 -16.77
N VAL A 558 -17.59 -0.65 -16.85
CA VAL A 558 -18.56 -0.26 -15.82
C VAL A 558 -19.71 -1.26 -15.76
N HIS A 559 -20.16 -1.61 -14.56
CA HIS A 559 -21.28 -2.53 -14.35
C HIS A 559 -22.58 -2.03 -15.04
N PRO A 560 -23.28 -2.83 -15.86
CA PRO A 560 -24.38 -2.37 -16.72
C PRO A 560 -25.54 -1.66 -16.00
N SER A 561 -25.82 -2.04 -14.76
CA SER A 561 -26.82 -1.41 -13.87
C SER A 561 -26.48 0.00 -13.40
N PHE A 562 -25.32 0.56 -13.77
CA PHE A 562 -24.89 1.89 -13.33
C PHE A 562 -24.45 2.76 -14.50
N THR A 563 -24.80 4.04 -14.41
CA THR A 563 -24.28 5.10 -15.27
C THR A 563 -23.11 5.78 -14.54
N LEU A 564 -21.94 5.80 -15.17
CA LEU A 564 -20.76 6.52 -14.69
C LEU A 564 -20.80 7.97 -15.16
N SER A 565 -20.49 8.90 -14.27
CA SER A 565 -20.27 10.32 -14.58
C SER A 565 -19.08 10.87 -13.78
N GLN A 566 -18.38 11.86 -14.33
CA GLN A 566 -17.31 12.56 -13.61
C GLN A 566 -17.90 13.48 -12.54
N ALA A 567 -17.28 13.52 -11.36
CA ALA A 567 -17.73 14.29 -10.19
C ALA A 567 -16.71 15.40 -9.81
N ARG A 568 -15.90 15.83 -10.77
CA ARG A 568 -14.87 16.88 -10.70
C ARG A 568 -14.81 17.63 -12.05
N PRO A 569 -14.40 18.91 -12.09
CA PRO A 569 -13.91 19.52 -13.32
C PRO A 569 -12.54 18.91 -13.70
N ASP A 570 -12.11 19.09 -14.96
CA ASP A 570 -10.92 18.42 -15.50
C ASP A 570 -9.59 18.90 -14.89
N ASP A 571 -9.56 20.17 -14.45
CA ASP A 571 -8.41 20.83 -13.81
C ASP A 571 -8.26 20.44 -12.33
N PHE A 572 -9.31 19.92 -11.70
CA PHE A 572 -9.24 19.35 -10.35
C PHE A 572 -8.82 17.87 -10.43
N GLN A 573 -7.65 17.56 -9.87
CA GLN A 573 -7.02 16.23 -9.93
C GLN A 573 -6.80 15.63 -8.53
N PRO A 574 -7.88 15.35 -7.76
CA PRO A 574 -7.76 14.97 -6.36
C PRO A 574 -7.23 13.54 -6.17
N ARG A 575 -6.15 13.41 -5.39
CA ARG A 575 -5.74 12.15 -4.77
C ARG A 575 -6.60 11.92 -3.52
N VAL A 576 -7.79 11.34 -3.65
CA VAL A 576 -8.79 11.36 -2.56
C VAL A 576 -8.34 10.54 -1.35
N GLY A 577 -8.05 11.22 -0.24
CA GLY A 577 -7.71 10.63 1.05
C GLY A 577 -8.93 10.37 1.94
N GLY A 578 -9.98 11.18 1.81
CA GLY A 578 -11.24 11.07 2.55
C GLY A 578 -12.32 11.92 1.90
N MET A 579 -13.59 11.56 2.05
CA MET A 579 -14.71 12.38 1.56
C MET A 579 -16.03 12.08 2.28
N ASP A 580 -16.88 13.10 2.40
CA ASP A 580 -18.21 13.04 3.01
C ASP A 580 -19.06 14.24 2.57
N PHE A 581 -20.32 14.34 3.01
CA PHE A 581 -21.23 15.42 2.63
C PHE A 581 -21.63 16.33 3.80
N LEU A 582 -21.72 17.65 3.52
CA LEU A 582 -22.44 18.62 4.35
C LEU A 582 -23.96 18.43 4.18
N ALA A 583 -24.76 18.89 5.14
CA ALA A 583 -26.22 18.81 5.10
C ALA A 583 -26.84 19.61 3.93
N ASP A 584 -26.16 20.65 3.47
CA ASP A 584 -26.53 21.39 2.24
C ASP A 584 -26.27 20.61 0.94
N GLY A 585 -25.63 19.44 1.05
CA GLY A 585 -25.30 18.50 -0.01
C GLY A 585 -24.03 18.83 -0.82
N ARG A 586 -23.21 19.79 -0.41
CA ARG A 586 -21.85 19.95 -0.95
C ARG A 586 -20.95 18.85 -0.38
N MET A 587 -20.01 18.37 -1.19
CA MET A 587 -19.09 17.30 -0.78
C MET A 587 -17.80 17.91 -0.24
N VAL A 588 -17.30 17.39 0.88
CA VAL A 588 -15.99 17.73 1.42
C VAL A 588 -15.01 16.62 1.03
N VAL A 589 -13.82 16.98 0.54
CA VAL A 589 -12.80 16.04 0.05
C VAL A 589 -11.43 16.42 0.64
N SER A 590 -10.79 15.50 1.37
CA SER A 590 -9.37 15.63 1.75
C SER A 590 -8.47 14.95 0.73
N THR A 591 -7.27 15.50 0.50
CA THR A 591 -6.33 15.00 -0.49
C THR A 591 -5.01 14.49 0.09
N TRP A 592 -4.56 13.35 -0.43
CA TRP A 592 -3.27 12.74 -0.15
C TRP A 592 -2.22 13.30 -1.13
N ASP A 593 -1.88 14.58 -0.93
CA ASP A 593 -0.93 15.35 -1.73
C ASP A 593 0.01 16.19 -0.86
N SER A 594 0.97 16.86 -1.49
CA SER A 594 2.04 17.63 -0.84
C SER A 594 1.56 18.84 -0.02
N LEU A 595 0.31 19.25 -0.17
CA LEU A 595 -0.31 20.32 0.61
C LEU A 595 -1.20 19.78 1.73
N GLY A 596 -1.69 18.54 1.65
CA GLY A 596 -2.60 17.96 2.63
C GLY A 596 -3.90 18.76 2.71
N SER A 597 -4.50 19.00 1.55
CA SER A 597 -5.60 19.97 1.41
C SER A 597 -6.97 19.38 1.73
N VAL A 598 -7.93 20.25 2.04
CA VAL A 598 -9.36 19.93 2.07
C VAL A 598 -10.12 20.90 1.18
N TYR A 599 -11.05 20.36 0.38
CA TYR A 599 -11.85 21.08 -0.59
C TYR A 599 -13.33 20.88 -0.34
N ILE A 600 -14.13 21.91 -0.62
CA ILE A 600 -15.56 21.80 -0.89
C ILE A 600 -15.73 21.65 -2.40
N VAL A 601 -16.53 20.66 -2.81
CA VAL A 601 -16.93 20.37 -4.19
C VAL A 601 -18.45 20.51 -4.28
N ASP A 602 -18.91 21.59 -4.91
CA ASP A 602 -20.32 21.78 -5.27
C ASP A 602 -20.54 21.38 -6.72
N GLY A 603 -20.98 20.14 -6.90
CA GLY A 603 -21.18 19.54 -8.23
C GLY A 603 -22.34 18.54 -8.32
N ARG A 604 -23.08 18.29 -7.23
CA ARG A 604 -24.05 17.17 -7.22
C ARG A 604 -25.18 17.31 -8.24
N LYS A 605 -25.59 18.56 -8.54
CA LYS A 605 -26.62 18.94 -9.52
C LYS A 605 -26.02 19.51 -10.82
N ALA A 606 -24.71 19.43 -11.02
CA ALA A 606 -24.06 19.94 -12.22
C ALA A 606 -24.54 19.17 -13.47
N ALA A 607 -24.85 19.89 -14.55
CA ALA A 607 -25.23 19.28 -15.82
C ALA A 607 -24.00 18.79 -16.60
N SER A 608 -22.86 19.45 -16.43
CA SER A 608 -21.57 19.09 -17.00
C SER A 608 -20.44 19.15 -15.96
N PRO A 609 -19.30 18.46 -16.18
CA PRO A 609 -18.14 18.56 -15.29
C PRO A 609 -17.60 20.00 -15.10
N SER A 610 -17.73 20.86 -16.12
CA SER A 610 -17.35 22.28 -16.07
C SER A 610 -18.24 23.16 -15.19
N ASP A 611 -19.46 22.71 -14.86
CA ASP A 611 -20.35 23.45 -13.96
C ASP A 611 -19.95 23.26 -12.49
N ILE A 612 -19.23 22.19 -12.17
CA ILE A 612 -18.78 21.85 -10.81
C ILE A 612 -17.85 22.93 -10.28
N LYS A 613 -18.10 23.40 -9.05
CA LYS A 613 -17.27 24.39 -8.37
C LYS A 613 -16.46 23.73 -7.26
N VAL A 614 -15.18 24.07 -7.20
CA VAL A 614 -14.22 23.55 -6.22
C VAL A 614 -13.57 24.71 -5.50
N LYS A 615 -13.65 24.71 -4.17
CA LYS A 615 -12.99 25.69 -3.30
C LYS A 615 -12.13 24.95 -2.29
N ARG A 616 -10.84 25.25 -2.22
CA ARG A 616 -9.99 24.75 -1.13
C ARG A 616 -10.32 25.54 0.14
N ILE A 617 -10.58 24.83 1.23
CA ILE A 617 -10.94 25.41 2.53
C ILE A 617 -9.83 25.26 3.57
N ALA A 618 -8.97 24.23 3.44
CA ALA A 618 -7.86 23.98 4.38
C ALA A 618 -6.63 23.40 3.67
N TYR A 619 -5.48 23.47 4.33
CA TYR A 619 -4.20 22.89 3.92
C TYR A 619 -3.36 22.51 5.16
N GLY A 620 -2.17 21.94 4.95
CA GLY A 620 -1.18 21.69 6.00
C GLY A 620 -1.38 20.41 6.81
N LEU A 621 -2.25 19.49 6.37
CA LEU A 621 -2.55 18.25 7.08
C LEU A 621 -1.56 17.12 6.70
N ALA A 622 -1.11 16.35 7.69
CA ALA A 622 -0.22 15.21 7.51
C ALA A 622 -0.98 13.94 7.11
N GLU A 623 -0.98 13.62 5.82
CA GLU A 623 -1.60 12.40 5.26
C GLU A 623 -3.08 12.26 5.68
N PRO A 624 -3.98 13.17 5.25
CA PRO A 624 -5.39 13.22 5.68
C PRO A 624 -6.22 12.11 5.03
N LEU A 625 -5.96 10.87 5.45
CA LEU A 625 -6.48 9.62 4.92
C LEU A 625 -7.79 9.15 5.58
N GLY A 626 -8.49 10.04 6.29
CA GLY A 626 -9.89 9.86 6.62
C GLY A 626 -10.58 11.19 6.86
N LEU A 627 -11.86 11.27 6.48
CA LEU A 627 -12.69 12.46 6.67
C LEU A 627 -14.11 12.03 7.05
N LYS A 628 -14.75 12.75 7.96
CA LYS A 628 -16.16 12.60 8.31
C LYS A 628 -16.77 13.96 8.65
N VAL A 629 -17.97 14.22 8.15
CA VAL A 629 -18.84 15.31 8.59
C VAL A 629 -19.82 14.76 9.62
N VAL A 630 -19.97 15.47 10.73
CA VAL A 630 -20.94 15.15 11.80
C VAL A 630 -21.52 16.47 12.30
N ASP A 631 -22.84 16.64 12.19
CA ASP A 631 -23.54 17.88 12.57
C ASP A 631 -22.98 19.14 11.85
N ASP A 632 -22.67 19.00 10.55
CA ASP A 632 -21.94 19.97 9.69
C ASP A 632 -20.51 20.33 10.16
N GLU A 633 -19.99 19.70 11.21
CA GLU A 633 -18.60 19.85 11.65
C GLU A 633 -17.68 18.88 10.88
N ILE A 634 -16.56 19.38 10.35
CA ILE A 634 -15.62 18.61 9.54
C ILE A 634 -14.51 18.04 10.42
N TYR A 635 -14.38 16.71 10.44
CA TYR A 635 -13.33 15.97 11.15
C TYR A 635 -12.41 15.24 10.18
N VAL A 636 -11.09 15.37 10.37
CA VAL A 636 -10.07 14.75 9.52
C VAL A 636 -9.13 13.88 10.37
N MET A 637 -9.01 12.61 9.98
CA MET A 637 -8.01 11.68 10.50
C MET A 637 -6.71 11.86 9.73
N GLN A 638 -5.68 12.32 10.44
CA GLN A 638 -4.29 12.37 10.00
C GLN A 638 -3.54 11.16 10.58
N LYS A 639 -2.37 10.82 10.03
CA LYS A 639 -1.48 9.77 10.58
C LYS A 639 -1.27 9.85 12.12
N GLN A 640 -1.27 11.07 12.65
CA GLN A 640 -0.83 11.40 14.00
C GLN A 640 -1.96 11.86 14.93
N GLU A 641 -3.11 12.32 14.41
CA GLU A 641 -4.22 12.83 15.21
C GLU A 641 -5.55 12.89 14.45
N LEU A 642 -6.64 12.99 15.20
CA LEU A 642 -7.95 13.44 14.74
C LEU A 642 -8.05 14.96 14.95
N THR A 643 -8.38 15.71 13.90
CA THR A 643 -8.48 17.18 13.92
C THR A 643 -9.88 17.60 13.47
N LYS A 644 -10.49 18.56 14.17
CA LYS A 644 -11.68 19.27 13.73
C LYS A 644 -11.26 20.56 13.04
N LEU A 645 -11.87 20.85 11.90
CA LEU A 645 -11.66 22.08 11.14
C LEU A 645 -12.78 23.06 11.46
N VAL A 646 -12.41 24.31 11.78
CA VAL A 646 -13.35 25.37 12.16
C VAL A 646 -13.08 26.64 11.35
N ASP A 647 -14.11 27.09 10.65
CA ASP A 647 -14.23 28.43 10.10
C ASP A 647 -14.83 29.33 11.22
N LEU A 648 -14.04 30.30 11.69
CA LEU A 648 -14.43 31.21 12.77
C LEU A 648 -15.12 32.46 12.22
N ASN A 649 -14.72 32.88 11.02
CA ASN A 649 -15.09 34.17 10.42
C ASN A 649 -16.28 34.09 9.43
N LYS A 650 -16.59 32.88 8.93
CA LYS A 650 -17.64 32.49 7.96
C LYS A 650 -17.35 32.85 6.50
N ASP A 651 -16.09 32.90 6.09
CA ASP A 651 -15.67 33.04 4.68
C ASP A 651 -15.45 31.69 3.96
N GLU A 652 -15.77 30.58 4.62
CA GLU A 652 -15.51 29.18 4.22
C GLU A 652 -14.02 28.83 4.06
N LEU A 653 -13.10 29.59 4.66
CA LEU A 653 -11.73 29.17 4.92
C LEU A 653 -11.60 28.69 6.37
N ILE A 654 -10.75 27.69 6.60
CA ILE A 654 -10.54 27.14 7.94
C ILE A 654 -9.50 28.00 8.66
N ASP A 655 -9.99 28.79 9.61
CA ASP A 655 -9.18 29.59 10.53
C ASP A 655 -8.51 28.71 11.60
N GLU A 656 -9.21 27.69 12.13
CA GLU A 656 -8.74 26.92 13.29
C GLU A 656 -8.74 25.41 13.08
N TYR A 657 -7.62 24.79 13.46
CA TYR A 657 -7.32 23.36 13.34
C TYR A 657 -7.27 22.75 14.75
N GLN A 658 -8.43 22.41 15.31
CA GLN A 658 -8.57 21.92 16.69
C GLN A 658 -8.15 20.44 16.78
N THR A 659 -7.16 20.11 17.60
CA THR A 659 -6.75 18.72 17.84
C THR A 659 -7.72 18.07 18.83
N ILE A 660 -8.48 17.07 18.34
CA ILE A 660 -9.50 16.35 19.12
C ILE A 660 -8.87 15.17 19.87
N CYS A 661 -8.03 14.38 19.20
CA CYS A 661 -7.33 13.25 19.83
C CYS A 661 -6.01 12.97 19.12
N ASN A 662 -4.92 12.85 19.88
CA ASN A 662 -3.59 12.58 19.37
C ASN A 662 -2.81 11.55 20.21
N GLY A 663 -3.50 10.79 21.07
CA GLY A 663 -2.88 10.02 22.15
C GLY A 663 -2.21 8.70 21.76
N TRP A 664 -2.38 8.20 20.52
CA TRP A 664 -1.70 6.99 20.07
C TRP A 664 -0.22 7.23 19.74
N LYS A 665 0.63 6.23 19.99
CA LYS A 665 2.03 6.25 19.57
C LYS A 665 2.15 6.16 18.04
N VAL A 666 3.17 6.82 17.50
CA VAL A 666 3.42 6.95 16.06
C VAL A 666 4.93 7.10 15.81
N SER A 667 5.43 6.58 14.69
CA SER A 667 6.83 6.71 14.25
C SER A 667 7.01 7.56 12.99
N ALA A 668 8.27 7.77 12.62
CA ALA A 668 8.65 8.40 11.36
C ALA A 668 8.44 7.52 10.11
N ASN A 669 8.10 6.22 10.25
CA ASN A 669 7.98 5.32 9.10
C ASN A 669 6.95 5.81 8.05
N PHE A 670 7.32 5.80 6.78
CA PHE A 670 6.54 6.35 5.65
C PHE A 670 5.24 5.59 5.32
N HIS A 671 5.08 4.37 5.84
CA HIS A 671 3.93 3.50 5.56
C HIS A 671 2.99 3.37 6.77
N GLU A 672 3.27 4.10 7.86
CA GLU A 672 2.55 3.97 9.13
C GLU A 672 1.27 4.85 9.17
N PHE A 673 0.35 4.64 8.23
CA PHE A 673 -0.85 5.45 8.01
C PHE A 673 -1.97 5.26 9.05
N ALA A 674 -2.76 6.31 9.30
CA ALA A 674 -4.06 6.20 9.97
C ALA A 674 -5.18 6.36 8.93
N PHE A 675 -6.09 5.40 8.86
CA PHE A 675 -7.19 5.40 7.90
C PHE A 675 -8.55 5.59 8.59
N GLY A 676 -9.51 6.15 7.86
CA GLY A 676 -10.81 6.49 8.41
C GLY A 676 -11.76 7.14 7.40
N LEU A 677 -12.90 7.66 7.84
CA LEU A 677 -13.34 7.76 9.24
C LEU A 677 -14.82 7.39 9.35
N VAL A 678 -15.16 6.47 10.25
CA VAL A 678 -16.56 6.11 10.54
C VAL A 678 -17.01 6.82 11.81
N TYR A 679 -18.26 7.29 11.82
CA TYR A 679 -18.92 7.78 13.04
C TYR A 679 -20.14 6.92 13.35
N LYS A 680 -20.25 6.41 14.58
CA LYS A 680 -21.35 5.60 15.09
C LYS A 680 -21.50 5.82 16.60
N ASP A 681 -22.72 6.01 17.07
CA ASP A 681 -23.11 6.06 18.50
C ASP A 681 -22.30 7.04 19.38
N GLY A 682 -21.93 8.21 18.85
CA GLY A 682 -21.15 9.23 19.57
C GLY A 682 -19.63 9.11 19.43
N TYR A 683 -19.15 8.09 18.71
CA TYR A 683 -17.72 7.78 18.56
C TYR A 683 -17.27 7.76 17.10
N PHE A 684 -16.06 8.24 16.87
CA PHE A 684 -15.30 8.04 15.66
C PHE A 684 -14.49 6.73 15.73
N TYR A 685 -14.37 6.03 14.61
CA TYR A 685 -13.60 4.80 14.46
C TYR A 685 -12.63 4.92 13.28
N GLY A 686 -11.35 4.65 13.56
CA GLY A 686 -10.27 4.62 12.58
C GLY A 686 -9.36 3.42 12.78
N THR A 687 -8.49 3.15 11.81
CA THR A 687 -7.57 2.02 11.82
C THR A 687 -6.12 2.48 11.68
N LEU A 688 -5.22 1.86 12.45
CA LEU A 688 -3.81 2.25 12.53
C LEU A 688 -2.94 1.17 11.85
N ALA A 689 -2.38 1.46 10.68
CA ALA A 689 -1.50 0.55 9.96
C ALA A 689 -0.16 0.33 10.67
N THR A 690 0.42 -0.85 10.50
CA THR A 690 1.79 -1.17 10.94
C THR A 690 2.83 -0.46 10.09
N ALA A 691 4.02 -0.22 10.65
CA ALA A 691 5.15 0.32 9.90
C ALA A 691 5.69 -0.72 8.92
N ILE A 692 5.98 -0.31 7.69
CA ILE A 692 6.47 -1.19 6.62
C ILE A 692 7.79 -0.63 6.08
N ASN A 693 8.77 -1.49 5.87
CA ASN A 693 10.06 -1.15 5.25
C ASN A 693 9.92 -1.07 3.72
N PRO A 694 10.82 -0.37 3.02
CA PRO A 694 10.90 -0.43 1.56
C PRO A 694 10.97 -1.89 1.06
N GLY A 695 10.18 -2.19 0.04
CA GLY A 695 9.87 -3.51 -0.50
C GLY A 695 8.54 -4.10 -0.01
N GLY A 696 8.11 -3.79 1.21
CA GLY A 696 6.80 -4.24 1.73
C GLY A 696 6.82 -5.18 2.94
N ALA A 697 7.99 -5.48 3.52
CA ALA A 697 8.09 -6.26 4.77
C ALA A 697 7.81 -5.39 6.02
N SER A 698 7.08 -5.89 7.02
CA SER A 698 6.86 -5.11 8.26
C SER A 698 8.17 -4.78 8.99
N THR A 699 8.25 -3.54 9.49
CA THR A 699 9.34 -3.05 10.34
C THR A 699 9.41 -3.85 11.65
N LYS A 700 10.61 -4.02 12.21
CA LYS A 700 10.85 -4.69 13.50
C LYS A 700 11.88 -3.87 14.30
N PRO A 701 11.61 -3.51 15.58
CA PRO A 701 10.32 -3.65 16.29
C PRO A 701 9.23 -2.72 15.70
N GLN A 702 7.97 -3.00 16.02
CA GLN A 702 6.82 -2.13 15.73
C GLN A 702 6.55 -1.16 16.88
N ILE A 703 5.84 -0.06 16.58
CA ILE A 703 5.22 0.77 17.60
C ILE A 703 4.00 0.02 18.19
N PRO A 704 3.89 -0.16 19.54
CA PRO A 704 2.88 -1.03 20.15
C PRO A 704 1.40 -0.65 19.93
N ASP A 705 1.11 0.57 19.45
CA ASP A 705 -0.25 1.07 19.21
C ASP A 705 -0.75 0.85 17.78
N ARG A 706 0.13 0.39 16.89
CA ARG A 706 -0.18 0.10 15.50
C ARG A 706 -0.84 -1.27 15.37
N GLY A 707 -1.44 -1.56 14.21
CA GLY A 707 -2.19 -2.79 13.96
C GLY A 707 -3.49 -2.90 14.76
N LYS A 708 -4.11 -1.76 15.09
CA LYS A 708 -5.29 -1.65 15.97
C LYS A 708 -6.41 -0.80 15.36
N VAL A 709 -7.62 -0.97 15.90
CA VAL A 709 -8.76 -0.08 15.68
C VAL A 709 -8.85 0.89 16.85
N VAL A 710 -8.86 2.19 16.57
CA VAL A 710 -9.03 3.26 17.56
C VAL A 710 -10.48 3.74 17.58
N LYS A 711 -11.07 3.84 18.77
CA LYS A 711 -12.40 4.40 19.03
C LYS A 711 -12.23 5.71 19.82
N ILE A 712 -12.74 6.82 19.31
CA ILE A 712 -12.53 8.17 19.83
C ILE A 712 -13.88 8.84 20.12
N SER A 713 -14.07 9.35 21.32
CA SER A 713 -15.27 10.09 21.74
C SER A 713 -15.38 11.44 21.03
N LYS A 714 -16.52 11.75 20.39
CA LYS A 714 -16.79 13.11 19.86
C LYS A 714 -16.85 14.16 20.98
N LYS A 715 -17.32 13.76 22.17
CA LYS A 715 -17.61 14.66 23.29
C LYS A 715 -16.37 15.32 23.89
N ASP A 716 -15.29 14.56 24.01
CA ASP A 716 -14.11 14.95 24.82
C ASP A 716 -12.77 14.46 24.24
N GLY A 717 -12.77 13.78 23.09
CA GLY A 717 -11.54 13.26 22.47
C GLY A 717 -10.91 12.05 23.18
N SER A 718 -11.50 11.57 24.28
CA SER A 718 -11.05 10.34 24.94
C SER A 718 -11.07 9.15 23.98
N PHE A 719 -10.10 8.25 24.09
CA PHE A 719 -9.96 7.14 23.13
C PHE A 719 -9.61 5.81 23.78
N THR A 720 -9.93 4.74 23.06
CA THR A 720 -9.61 3.34 23.41
C THR A 720 -9.20 2.56 22.16
N PHE A 721 -8.51 1.44 22.34
CA PHE A 721 -8.29 0.46 21.28
C PHE A 721 -9.28 -0.69 21.44
N VAL A 722 -10.15 -0.90 20.44
CA VAL A 722 -11.26 -1.85 20.54
C VAL A 722 -10.98 -3.20 19.86
N ALA A 723 -10.03 -3.26 18.93
CA ALA A 723 -9.60 -4.50 18.29
C ALA A 723 -8.14 -4.41 17.80
N SER A 724 -7.53 -5.55 17.49
CA SER A 724 -6.08 -5.67 17.20
C SER A 724 -5.77 -6.71 16.12
N GLY A 725 -4.51 -6.81 15.70
CA GLY A 725 -4.05 -7.80 14.72
C GLY A 725 -4.34 -7.42 13.27
N LEU A 726 -4.39 -6.12 12.97
CA LEU A 726 -4.44 -5.59 11.61
C LEU A 726 -3.03 -5.33 11.06
N ARG A 727 -2.86 -5.31 9.73
CA ARG A 727 -1.57 -5.01 9.08
C ARG A 727 -1.57 -3.65 8.37
N THR A 728 -2.30 -3.53 7.27
CA THR A 728 -2.47 -2.30 6.48
C THR A 728 -3.95 -2.12 6.15
N PRO A 729 -4.76 -1.68 7.13
CA PRO A 729 -6.22 -1.63 7.03
C PRO A 729 -6.73 -0.36 6.35
N ASN A 730 -6.49 -0.19 5.05
CA ASN A 730 -6.86 1.02 4.29
C ASN A 730 -8.38 1.34 4.35
N GLY A 731 -9.23 0.32 4.45
CA GLY A 731 -10.68 0.51 4.49
C GLY A 731 -11.27 0.33 5.88
N ILE A 732 -12.07 1.29 6.33
CA ILE A 732 -13.07 1.11 7.39
C ILE A 732 -14.36 1.82 6.99
N GLY A 733 -15.51 1.18 7.18
CA GLY A 733 -16.78 1.68 6.67
C GLY A 733 -17.99 0.97 7.26
N LEU A 734 -19.19 1.51 6.99
CA LEU A 734 -20.44 0.88 7.40
C LEU A 734 -20.94 -0.08 6.31
N GLY A 735 -21.22 -1.32 6.71
CA GLY A 735 -21.69 -2.41 5.84
C GLY A 735 -23.10 -2.88 6.19
N VAL A 736 -23.38 -4.18 5.98
CA VAL A 736 -24.68 -4.80 6.30
C VAL A 736 -25.10 -4.56 7.75
N ASP A 737 -26.41 -4.60 8.01
CA ASP A 737 -27.02 -4.51 9.35
C ASP A 737 -26.63 -3.26 10.18
N ASN A 738 -26.10 -2.21 9.53
CA ASN A 738 -25.52 -1.01 10.18
C ASN A 738 -24.25 -1.27 11.02
N GLU A 739 -23.53 -2.35 10.73
CA GLU A 739 -22.28 -2.70 11.39
C GLU A 739 -21.03 -2.15 10.71
N ILE A 740 -19.92 -2.10 11.47
CA ILE A 740 -18.63 -1.58 11.00
C ILE A 740 -17.80 -2.72 10.42
N PHE A 741 -17.27 -2.53 9.22
CA PHE A 741 -16.41 -3.48 8.53
C PHE A 741 -15.08 -2.85 8.15
N ILE A 742 -14.03 -3.68 8.12
CA ILE A 742 -12.65 -3.29 7.85
C ILE A 742 -12.12 -4.11 6.67
N ALA A 743 -11.43 -3.45 5.75
CA ALA A 743 -10.62 -4.07 4.71
C ALA A 743 -9.15 -4.02 5.11
N ASP A 744 -8.50 -5.18 5.24
CA ASP A 744 -7.08 -5.29 5.60
C ASP A 744 -6.24 -5.88 4.46
N ASN A 745 -5.05 -5.32 4.26
CA ASN A 745 -4.18 -5.66 3.13
C ASN A 745 -3.07 -6.64 3.54
N GLN A 746 -2.94 -7.71 2.75
CA GLN A 746 -2.05 -8.84 3.00
C GLN A 746 -0.56 -8.50 3.12
N GLY A 747 0.20 -9.48 3.59
CA GLY A 747 1.66 -9.50 3.60
C GLY A 747 2.16 -10.51 4.61
N ASP A 748 3.22 -10.17 5.33
CA ASP A 748 3.75 -11.02 6.39
C ASP A 748 2.72 -11.27 7.51
N TRP A 749 2.54 -12.54 7.85
CA TRP A 749 1.56 -13.08 8.80
C TRP A 749 0.08 -12.81 8.47
N LEU A 750 -0.24 -12.18 7.34
CA LEU A 750 -1.59 -11.96 6.85
C LEU A 750 -1.70 -12.50 5.42
N PRO A 751 -2.14 -13.76 5.24
CA PRO A 751 -1.81 -14.53 4.03
C PRO A 751 -2.59 -14.14 2.78
N ALA A 752 -3.74 -13.46 2.92
CA ALA A 752 -4.54 -12.92 1.85
C ALA A 752 -5.28 -11.66 2.33
N ASN A 753 -5.73 -10.84 1.39
CA ASN A 753 -6.56 -9.67 1.67
C ASN A 753 -7.90 -10.11 2.30
N LYS A 754 -8.55 -9.28 3.11
CA LYS A 754 -9.81 -9.70 3.76
C LYS A 754 -10.75 -8.56 4.15
N ILE A 755 -12.05 -8.87 4.20
CA ILE A 755 -13.10 -8.02 4.78
C ILE A 755 -13.56 -8.62 6.11
N ILE A 756 -13.57 -7.80 7.16
CA ILE A 756 -13.71 -8.22 8.55
C ILE A 756 -14.86 -7.45 9.20
N HIS A 757 -15.69 -8.12 10.01
CA HIS A 757 -16.64 -7.47 10.91
C HIS A 757 -15.93 -6.99 12.19
N LEU A 758 -16.09 -5.72 12.56
CA LEU A 758 -15.48 -5.17 13.77
C LEU A 758 -16.16 -5.72 15.04
N GLN A 759 -15.41 -6.50 15.81
CA GLN A 759 -15.83 -7.05 17.11
C GLN A 759 -14.91 -6.52 18.21
N GLU A 760 -15.49 -6.16 19.36
CA GLU A 760 -14.72 -5.67 20.51
C GLU A 760 -13.87 -6.79 21.14
N GLY A 761 -12.62 -6.48 21.48
CA GLY A 761 -11.63 -7.43 21.98
C GLY A 761 -11.01 -8.36 20.93
N ALA A 762 -11.49 -8.35 19.69
CA ALA A 762 -11.06 -9.28 18.65
C ALA A 762 -9.58 -9.10 18.22
N TRP A 763 -9.01 -10.20 17.73
CA TRP A 763 -7.68 -10.25 17.13
C TRP A 763 -7.75 -10.86 15.73
N TYR A 764 -7.28 -10.10 14.73
CA TYR A 764 -7.46 -10.42 13.30
C TYR A 764 -6.21 -11.01 12.63
N GLY A 765 -5.41 -11.78 13.35
CA GLY A 765 -4.41 -12.68 12.74
C GLY A 765 -3.02 -12.08 12.50
N SER A 766 -2.87 -10.77 12.30
CA SER A 766 -1.53 -10.19 12.11
C SER A 766 -0.69 -10.25 13.39
N ARG A 767 0.55 -10.73 13.23
CA ARG A 767 1.53 -10.95 14.30
C ARG A 767 2.70 -9.95 14.28
N SER A 768 2.69 -8.97 13.37
CA SER A 768 3.83 -8.08 13.14
C SER A 768 4.14 -7.15 14.33
N VAL A 769 3.14 -6.80 15.14
CA VAL A 769 3.26 -5.86 16.27
C VAL A 769 3.84 -6.51 17.52
N ASP A 770 3.33 -7.67 17.89
CA ASP A 770 3.67 -8.41 19.10
C ASP A 770 3.61 -9.91 18.79
N PHE A 771 4.71 -10.44 18.25
CA PHE A 771 4.75 -11.82 17.75
C PHE A 771 4.59 -12.85 18.88
N GLU A 772 5.22 -12.60 20.03
CA GLU A 772 5.24 -13.50 21.18
C GLU A 772 3.91 -13.44 21.96
N GLY A 773 3.43 -12.25 22.30
CA GLY A 773 2.18 -12.07 23.03
C GLY A 773 0.91 -12.37 22.23
N THR A 774 0.99 -12.41 20.89
CA THR A 774 -0.11 -12.90 20.03
C THR A 774 -0.01 -14.39 19.69
N ALA A 775 1.04 -15.10 20.13
CA ALA A 775 1.30 -16.49 19.71
C ALA A 775 0.10 -17.44 19.91
N ASN A 776 -0.58 -17.29 21.05
CA ASN A 776 -1.71 -18.11 21.49
C ASN A 776 -3.09 -17.47 21.26
N LYS A 777 -3.18 -16.31 20.59
CA LYS A 777 -4.49 -15.69 20.32
C LYS A 777 -5.25 -16.45 19.23
N LYS A 778 -6.56 -16.63 19.43
CA LYS A 778 -7.49 -17.17 18.42
C LYS A 778 -7.82 -16.06 17.41
N GLU A 779 -7.55 -16.29 16.13
CA GLU A 779 -7.93 -15.36 15.07
C GLU A 779 -9.45 -15.35 14.86
N THR A 780 -10.07 -14.17 14.93
CA THR A 780 -11.43 -13.94 14.44
C THR A 780 -11.42 -13.99 12.92
N GLN A 781 -12.14 -14.95 12.34
CA GLN A 781 -12.13 -15.18 10.89
C GLN A 781 -12.85 -14.04 10.14
N PRO A 782 -12.43 -13.71 8.90
CA PRO A 782 -13.08 -12.67 8.10
C PRO A 782 -14.44 -13.11 7.57
N VAL A 783 -15.22 -12.14 7.10
CA VAL A 783 -16.46 -12.38 6.35
C VAL A 783 -16.13 -13.00 4.99
N VAL A 784 -15.14 -12.44 4.30
CA VAL A 784 -14.57 -12.97 3.06
C VAL A 784 -13.04 -12.79 3.04
N TRP A 785 -12.35 -13.82 2.55
CA TRP A 785 -11.00 -13.66 2.02
C TRP A 785 -11.08 -13.16 0.58
N LEU A 786 -10.17 -12.27 0.23
CA LEU A 786 -9.99 -11.71 -1.10
C LEU A 786 -8.66 -12.24 -1.63
N THR A 787 -8.73 -13.25 -2.48
CA THR A 787 -7.52 -13.86 -3.04
C THR A 787 -6.73 -12.87 -3.88
N GLN A 788 -5.42 -12.80 -3.63
CA GLN A 788 -4.47 -11.99 -4.40
C GLN A 788 -4.54 -12.33 -5.89
N ASP A 789 -4.44 -11.30 -6.73
CA ASP A 789 -4.40 -11.31 -8.20
C ASP A 789 -5.67 -11.87 -8.88
N GLU A 790 -6.47 -12.66 -8.16
CA GLU A 790 -7.79 -13.14 -8.58
C GLU A 790 -8.86 -12.06 -8.36
N ILE A 791 -9.07 -11.58 -7.13
CA ILE A 791 -10.21 -10.69 -6.77
C ILE A 791 -9.83 -9.42 -5.98
N GLY A 792 -8.65 -9.34 -5.35
CA GLY A 792 -8.22 -8.10 -4.70
C GLY A 792 -6.77 -8.09 -4.28
N ASN A 793 -6.12 -6.92 -4.38
CA ASN A 793 -4.70 -6.72 -4.06
C ASN A 793 -4.48 -5.66 -2.97
N SER A 794 -5.32 -4.63 -2.93
CA SER A 794 -5.28 -3.55 -1.93
C SER A 794 -6.71 -3.04 -1.67
N PRO A 795 -7.58 -3.85 -1.04
CA PRO A 795 -8.96 -3.46 -0.79
C PRO A 795 -9.01 -2.23 0.14
N SER A 796 -9.96 -1.34 -0.15
CA SER A 796 -10.14 -0.06 0.52
C SER A 796 -11.53 0.03 1.16
N GLN A 797 -12.06 1.25 1.36
CA GLN A 797 -13.24 1.51 2.17
C GLN A 797 -14.46 0.62 1.80
N PRO A 798 -14.98 -0.19 2.76
CA PRO A 798 -16.28 -0.83 2.63
C PRO A 798 -17.42 0.20 2.65
N ALA A 799 -18.50 -0.10 1.94
CA ALA A 799 -19.75 0.65 1.99
C ALA A 799 -20.94 -0.30 1.78
N ARG A 800 -22.15 0.13 2.18
CA ARG A 800 -23.39 -0.58 1.83
C ARG A 800 -23.62 -0.57 0.32
N LEU A 801 -24.36 -1.56 -0.14
CA LEU A 801 -25.07 -1.57 -1.41
C LEU A 801 -26.54 -1.93 -1.10
N ASN A 802 -27.46 -1.07 -1.51
CA ASN A 802 -28.91 -1.16 -1.22
C ASN A 802 -29.75 -0.61 -2.39
N VAL A 803 -29.32 -0.87 -3.63
CA VAL A 803 -30.00 -0.38 -4.85
C VAL A 803 -30.31 -1.55 -5.80
N GLY A 804 -31.42 -1.46 -6.52
CA GLY A 804 -31.88 -2.52 -7.41
C GLY A 804 -32.02 -3.87 -6.68
N PRO A 805 -31.52 -4.99 -7.24
CA PRO A 805 -31.62 -6.31 -6.62
C PRO A 805 -30.68 -6.48 -5.41
N TYR A 806 -29.70 -5.61 -5.24
CA TYR A 806 -28.59 -5.77 -4.30
C TYR A 806 -28.93 -5.30 -2.88
N GLN A 807 -30.04 -5.79 -2.31
CA GLN A 807 -30.51 -5.34 -0.99
C GLN A 807 -29.72 -5.99 0.16
N ASN A 808 -29.38 -5.19 1.18
CA ASN A 808 -28.52 -5.53 2.32
C ASN A 808 -27.22 -6.25 1.91
N GLN A 809 -26.49 -5.69 0.94
CA GLN A 809 -25.16 -6.16 0.56
C GLN A 809 -24.08 -5.11 0.87
N MET A 810 -22.82 -5.49 0.65
CA MET A 810 -21.67 -4.60 0.75
C MET A 810 -20.95 -4.47 -0.58
N ILE A 811 -20.20 -3.39 -0.70
CA ILE A 811 -19.18 -3.17 -1.72
C ILE A 811 -17.90 -2.67 -1.05
N HIS A 812 -16.76 -2.83 -1.71
CA HIS A 812 -15.52 -2.16 -1.33
C HIS A 812 -14.70 -1.80 -2.56
N GLY A 813 -13.91 -0.72 -2.47
CA GLY A 813 -12.93 -0.38 -3.48
C GLY A 813 -11.68 -1.26 -3.42
N ASP A 814 -10.80 -1.10 -4.40
CA ASP A 814 -9.42 -1.59 -4.34
C ASP A 814 -8.51 -0.59 -5.08
N VAL A 815 -7.36 -0.29 -4.50
CA VAL A 815 -6.39 0.68 -5.06
C VAL A 815 -5.55 0.04 -6.17
N THR A 816 -5.22 -1.25 -6.07
CA THR A 816 -4.21 -1.91 -6.92
C THR A 816 -4.83 -2.84 -7.96
N HIS A 817 -5.73 -3.74 -7.52
CA HIS A 817 -6.53 -4.59 -8.42
C HIS A 817 -7.64 -3.77 -9.12
N GLY A 818 -7.99 -2.62 -8.53
CA GLY A 818 -8.81 -1.61 -9.19
C GLY A 818 -10.32 -1.91 -9.25
N GLY A 819 -11.11 -0.84 -9.37
CA GLY A 819 -12.56 -0.96 -9.38
C GLY A 819 -13.18 -1.32 -8.02
N ILE A 820 -14.45 -1.71 -8.05
CA ILE A 820 -15.25 -2.03 -6.86
C ILE A 820 -15.67 -3.50 -6.94
N LYS A 821 -15.65 -4.17 -5.78
CA LYS A 821 -16.05 -5.56 -5.58
C LYS A 821 -17.35 -5.59 -4.77
N ARG A 822 -18.19 -6.60 -4.96
CA ARG A 822 -19.42 -6.81 -4.18
C ARG A 822 -19.22 -7.95 -3.20
N VAL A 823 -19.78 -7.80 -2.00
CA VAL A 823 -19.76 -8.81 -0.95
C VAL A 823 -21.20 -9.07 -0.49
N PHE A 824 -21.67 -10.29 -0.71
CA PHE A 824 -22.83 -10.82 -0.01
C PHE A 824 -22.36 -11.34 1.36
N ALA A 825 -23.10 -11.04 2.42
CA ALA A 825 -22.81 -11.52 3.76
C ALA A 825 -24.09 -12.10 4.39
N GLU A 826 -23.95 -13.21 5.11
CA GLU A 826 -25.00 -13.83 5.90
C GLU A 826 -24.47 -14.19 7.30
N LYS A 827 -25.38 -14.56 8.20
CA LYS A 827 -25.03 -15.05 9.54
C LYS A 827 -25.26 -16.56 9.60
N VAL A 828 -24.21 -17.32 9.87
CA VAL A 828 -24.28 -18.75 10.21
C VAL A 828 -23.85 -18.88 11.66
N ASN A 829 -24.69 -19.50 12.49
CA ASN A 829 -24.49 -19.63 13.95
C ASN A 829 -24.17 -18.30 14.68
N GLY A 830 -24.67 -17.18 14.13
CA GLY A 830 -24.44 -15.82 14.63
C GLY A 830 -23.18 -15.13 14.11
N ALA A 831 -22.24 -15.86 13.50
CA ALA A 831 -21.03 -15.29 12.90
C ALA A 831 -21.26 -14.87 11.44
N TYR A 832 -20.67 -13.75 11.01
CA TYR A 832 -20.71 -13.35 9.61
C TYR A 832 -19.77 -14.18 8.74
N GLN A 833 -20.29 -14.62 7.61
CA GLN A 833 -19.52 -15.18 6.49
C GLN A 833 -20.22 -14.83 5.17
N GLY A 834 -19.65 -15.16 4.00
CA GLY A 834 -20.31 -14.84 2.73
C GLY A 834 -19.43 -14.97 1.51
N ALA A 835 -19.82 -14.33 0.41
CA ALA A 835 -19.14 -14.41 -0.89
C ALA A 835 -18.71 -13.05 -1.45
N ALA A 836 -17.50 -13.01 -1.98
CA ALA A 836 -16.99 -11.91 -2.80
C ALA A 836 -17.25 -12.18 -4.29
N PHE A 837 -17.58 -11.12 -5.03
CA PHE A 837 -17.84 -11.12 -6.47
C PHE A 837 -17.11 -9.96 -7.15
N ARG A 838 -16.70 -10.15 -8.41
CA ARG A 838 -16.35 -9.03 -9.30
C ARG A 838 -17.62 -8.20 -9.52
N PHE A 839 -17.52 -6.87 -9.46
CA PHE A 839 -18.69 -5.99 -9.61
C PHE A 839 -18.49 -4.94 -10.69
N THR A 840 -17.60 -3.97 -10.53
CA THR A 840 -17.32 -2.99 -11.60
C THR A 840 -15.83 -2.69 -11.72
N GLN A 841 -15.37 -2.53 -12.96
CA GLN A 841 -14.11 -1.88 -13.26
C GLN A 841 -14.39 -0.74 -14.27
N GLY A 842 -13.45 -0.43 -15.18
CA GLY A 842 -13.63 0.68 -16.13
C GLY A 842 -13.55 2.10 -15.52
N LEU A 843 -13.18 2.22 -14.24
CA LEU A 843 -13.02 3.51 -13.54
C LEU A 843 -11.70 4.20 -13.93
N GLU A 844 -11.58 5.49 -13.60
CA GLU A 844 -10.42 6.32 -14.00
C GLU A 844 -9.14 6.08 -13.17
N ALA A 845 -9.26 5.56 -11.95
CA ALA A 845 -8.17 5.39 -10.98
C ALA A 845 -8.33 4.15 -10.09
N GLY A 846 -7.35 3.88 -9.22
CA GLY A 846 -7.50 2.97 -8.09
C GLY A 846 -8.50 3.53 -7.07
N VAL A 847 -9.40 2.71 -6.53
CA VAL A 847 -10.49 3.20 -5.67
C VAL A 847 -10.05 3.20 -4.21
N ASN A 848 -10.03 4.37 -3.58
CA ASN A 848 -9.63 4.53 -2.18
C ASN A 848 -10.82 4.71 -1.23
N ARG A 849 -11.81 5.53 -1.62
CA ARG A 849 -12.92 5.94 -0.76
C ARG A 849 -14.25 5.78 -1.50
N LEU A 850 -15.31 5.47 -0.76
CA LEU A 850 -16.67 5.26 -1.26
C LEU A 850 -17.67 5.91 -0.31
N VAL A 851 -18.54 6.78 -0.83
CA VAL A 851 -19.61 7.42 -0.03
C VAL A 851 -20.88 7.56 -0.86
N TRP A 852 -22.04 7.29 -0.27
CA TRP A 852 -23.33 7.56 -0.91
C TRP A 852 -23.70 9.03 -0.71
N GLY A 853 -23.99 9.72 -1.80
CA GLY A 853 -24.44 11.11 -1.77
C GLY A 853 -25.94 11.24 -1.46
N PRO A 854 -26.39 12.44 -1.05
CA PRO A 854 -27.80 12.72 -0.81
C PRO A 854 -28.66 12.72 -2.10
N ASP A 855 -28.04 12.59 -3.27
CA ASP A 855 -28.71 12.37 -4.56
C ASP A 855 -28.96 10.89 -4.88
N GLY A 856 -28.56 9.97 -3.99
CA GLY A 856 -28.66 8.51 -4.20
C GLY A 856 -27.55 7.93 -5.09
N SER A 857 -26.56 8.72 -5.50
CA SER A 857 -25.39 8.23 -6.25
C SER A 857 -24.29 7.71 -5.32
N LEU A 858 -23.52 6.73 -5.77
CA LEU A 858 -22.28 6.31 -5.13
C LEU A 858 -21.11 7.16 -5.66
N TYR A 859 -20.53 8.00 -4.82
CA TYR A 859 -19.33 8.76 -5.12
C TYR A 859 -18.07 7.93 -4.85
N ILE A 860 -17.08 8.08 -5.72
CA ILE A 860 -15.89 7.23 -5.82
C ILE A 860 -14.65 8.12 -5.79
N GLY A 861 -13.87 8.00 -4.73
CA GLY A 861 -12.62 8.72 -4.54
C GLY A 861 -11.44 7.90 -5.05
N GLY A 862 -10.78 8.41 -6.09
CA GLY A 862 -9.63 7.79 -6.73
C GLY A 862 -8.30 8.20 -6.11
N VAL A 863 -7.36 7.26 -6.04
CA VAL A 863 -5.96 7.51 -5.66
C VAL A 863 -5.03 6.65 -6.51
N GLY A 864 -3.81 7.12 -6.71
CA GLY A 864 -2.72 6.32 -7.25
C GLY A 864 -1.36 6.95 -7.06
N SER A 865 -0.36 6.08 -6.98
CA SER A 865 1.07 6.39 -6.99
C SER A 865 1.77 5.30 -7.81
N THR A 866 3.08 5.38 -7.89
CA THR A 866 3.99 4.41 -8.52
C THR A 866 3.99 3.03 -7.84
N GLY A 867 4.66 2.04 -8.45
CA GLY A 867 4.75 0.67 -7.98
C GLY A 867 3.38 -0.01 -7.83
N ASN A 868 3.08 -0.53 -6.63
CA ASN A 868 1.81 -1.20 -6.32
C ASN A 868 0.76 -0.30 -5.65
N TRP A 869 1.00 1.02 -5.53
CA TRP A 869 0.08 1.97 -4.87
C TRP A 869 -0.90 2.63 -5.85
N GLY A 870 -1.28 1.94 -6.93
CA GLY A 870 -2.25 2.39 -7.91
C GLY A 870 -2.69 1.26 -8.83
N HIS A 871 -3.71 1.52 -9.64
CA HIS A 871 -4.20 0.58 -10.64
C HIS A 871 -3.42 0.79 -11.95
N THR A 872 -2.74 -0.25 -12.43
CA THR A 872 -1.89 -0.19 -13.63
C THR A 872 -2.65 0.37 -14.84
N GLY A 873 -2.05 1.36 -15.52
CA GLY A 873 -2.64 2.00 -16.70
C GLY A 873 -3.80 2.97 -16.40
N LYS A 874 -3.95 3.41 -15.15
CA LYS A 874 -4.97 4.37 -14.70
C LYS A 874 -4.36 5.66 -14.15
N LEU A 875 -5.20 6.66 -13.89
CA LEU A 875 -4.80 7.94 -13.32
C LEU A 875 -4.37 7.78 -11.85
N GLY A 876 -3.43 8.63 -11.43
CA GLY A 876 -2.99 8.74 -10.03
C GLY A 876 -3.98 9.50 -9.12
N TYR A 877 -5.13 9.90 -9.63
CA TYR A 877 -6.14 10.73 -8.98
C TYR A 877 -7.52 10.42 -9.57
N GLY A 878 -8.60 10.75 -8.88
CA GLY A 878 -9.92 10.65 -9.48
C GLY A 878 -11.09 11.00 -8.56
N LEU A 879 -12.20 11.39 -9.15
CA LEU A 879 -13.46 11.65 -8.47
C LEU A 879 -14.62 11.46 -9.45
N GLN A 880 -15.31 10.33 -9.32
CA GLN A 880 -16.41 9.93 -10.20
C GLN A 880 -17.65 9.58 -9.37
N LYS A 881 -18.82 9.47 -9.99
CA LYS A 881 -20.02 8.90 -9.35
C LYS A 881 -20.72 7.88 -10.24
N LEU A 882 -21.23 6.82 -9.61
CA LEU A 882 -22.09 5.81 -10.22
C LEU A 882 -23.54 6.04 -9.76
N THR A 883 -24.44 6.19 -10.72
CA THR A 883 -25.89 6.29 -10.47
C THR A 883 -26.56 5.00 -10.94
N PHE A 884 -27.38 4.37 -10.10
CA PHE A 884 -28.17 3.20 -10.53
C PHE A 884 -29.14 3.61 -11.65
N ASN A 885 -29.27 2.80 -12.70
CA ASN A 885 -29.97 3.17 -13.94
C ASN A 885 -31.18 2.27 -14.27
N ASP A 886 -31.73 1.62 -13.24
CA ASP A 886 -32.86 0.68 -13.29
C ASP A 886 -32.69 -0.58 -14.15
N LYS A 887 -31.54 -0.74 -14.83
CA LYS A 887 -31.19 -1.98 -15.53
C LYS A 887 -30.63 -2.99 -14.54
N VAL A 888 -30.89 -4.26 -14.80
CA VAL A 888 -30.32 -5.39 -14.04
C VAL A 888 -29.37 -6.16 -14.94
N ALA A 889 -28.13 -6.37 -14.50
CA ALA A 889 -27.20 -7.28 -15.16
C ALA A 889 -27.48 -8.72 -14.72
N PHE A 890 -27.35 -9.70 -15.62
CA PHE A 890 -27.46 -11.11 -15.27
C PHE A 890 -26.18 -11.59 -14.56
N GLU A 891 -26.28 -11.94 -13.28
CA GLU A 891 -25.18 -12.44 -12.47
C GLU A 891 -25.66 -13.19 -11.22
N MET A 892 -24.72 -13.81 -10.49
CA MET A 892 -24.97 -14.39 -9.16
C MET A 892 -25.26 -13.27 -8.16
N LEU A 893 -26.52 -13.12 -7.75
CA LEU A 893 -26.94 -12.16 -6.73
C LEU A 893 -26.41 -12.53 -5.34
N ALA A 894 -26.46 -13.80 -4.96
CA ALA A 894 -25.98 -14.31 -3.68
C ALA A 894 -25.50 -15.75 -3.79
N VAL A 895 -24.62 -16.16 -2.87
CA VAL A 895 -24.26 -17.55 -2.62
C VAL A 895 -24.46 -17.78 -1.13
N ARG A 896 -25.23 -18.79 -0.75
CA ARG A 896 -25.53 -19.14 0.65
C ARG A 896 -25.02 -20.51 1.01
N ALA A 897 -24.51 -20.69 2.22
CA ALA A 897 -24.19 -22.01 2.73
C ALA A 897 -25.47 -22.84 2.98
N ARG A 898 -25.34 -24.15 2.78
CA ARG A 898 -26.32 -25.19 3.12
C ARG A 898 -25.58 -26.33 3.83
N PRO A 899 -26.25 -27.17 4.64
CA PRO A 899 -25.56 -28.23 5.40
C PRO A 899 -24.77 -29.21 4.52
N ASP A 900 -25.21 -29.44 3.28
CA ASP A 900 -24.62 -30.37 2.31
C ASP A 900 -24.08 -29.68 1.04
N GLY A 901 -23.91 -28.35 1.05
CA GLY A 901 -23.38 -27.62 -0.10
C GLY A 901 -23.71 -26.13 -0.11
N VAL A 902 -24.14 -25.60 -1.27
CA VAL A 902 -24.42 -24.16 -1.46
C VAL A 902 -25.68 -23.91 -2.30
N GLU A 903 -26.35 -22.77 -2.05
CA GLU A 903 -27.41 -22.22 -2.90
C GLU A 903 -26.88 -20.96 -3.62
N ILE A 904 -26.89 -20.98 -4.94
CA ILE A 904 -26.59 -19.82 -5.79
C ILE A 904 -27.92 -19.18 -6.19
N GLU A 905 -28.06 -17.88 -5.97
CA GLU A 905 -29.20 -17.05 -6.41
C GLU A 905 -28.76 -16.11 -7.53
N PHE A 906 -29.60 -15.91 -8.53
CA PHE A 906 -29.36 -15.10 -9.72
C PHE A 906 -30.30 -13.88 -9.77
N THR A 907 -29.83 -12.81 -10.41
CA THR A 907 -30.63 -11.59 -10.62
C THR A 907 -31.82 -11.81 -11.58
N GLU A 908 -31.61 -12.59 -12.64
CA GLU A 908 -32.63 -13.03 -13.61
C GLU A 908 -32.85 -14.55 -13.53
N PRO A 909 -34.02 -15.08 -13.95
CA PRO A 909 -34.23 -16.52 -14.11
C PRO A 909 -33.26 -17.13 -15.14
N LEU A 910 -32.78 -18.35 -14.88
CA LEU A 910 -32.06 -19.17 -15.85
C LEU A 910 -33.00 -19.60 -16.99
N LYS A 911 -32.48 -19.67 -18.22
CA LYS A 911 -33.19 -20.27 -19.35
C LYS A 911 -33.57 -21.73 -19.05
N GLU A 912 -34.67 -22.22 -19.64
CA GLU A 912 -35.09 -23.61 -19.53
C GLU A 912 -33.99 -24.58 -20.01
N GLY A 913 -33.75 -25.66 -19.26
CA GLY A 913 -32.68 -26.64 -19.54
C GLY A 913 -31.24 -26.17 -19.24
N VAL A 914 -31.06 -24.96 -18.72
CA VAL A 914 -29.74 -24.37 -18.39
C VAL A 914 -29.50 -24.38 -16.88
N GLY A 915 -28.27 -24.69 -16.46
CA GLY A 915 -27.86 -24.75 -15.04
C GLY A 915 -28.34 -26.01 -14.32
N GLU A 916 -28.60 -27.07 -15.07
CA GLU A 916 -29.10 -28.36 -14.56
C GLU A 916 -28.01 -29.44 -14.54
N LYS A 917 -26.80 -29.15 -15.06
CA LYS A 917 -25.71 -30.11 -15.20
C LYS A 917 -24.58 -29.80 -14.23
N ALA A 918 -24.01 -30.83 -13.61
CA ALA A 918 -22.82 -30.68 -12.78
C ALA A 918 -21.63 -30.04 -13.54
N SER A 919 -21.54 -30.25 -14.86
CA SER A 919 -20.52 -29.65 -15.74
C SER A 919 -20.68 -28.14 -15.99
N ASP A 920 -21.77 -27.53 -15.51
CA ASP A 920 -21.94 -26.07 -15.55
C ASP A 920 -21.22 -25.37 -14.37
N TYR A 921 -20.69 -26.15 -13.41
CA TYR A 921 -20.14 -25.67 -12.14
C TYR A 921 -18.75 -26.29 -11.86
N GLU A 922 -17.69 -25.47 -11.94
CA GLU A 922 -16.37 -25.83 -11.40
C GLU A 922 -16.29 -25.34 -9.95
N ILE A 923 -16.19 -26.28 -9.00
CA ILE A 923 -16.10 -25.98 -7.57
C ILE A 923 -14.73 -26.41 -7.05
N ARG A 924 -14.05 -25.52 -6.34
CA ARG A 924 -12.80 -25.81 -5.60
C ARG A 924 -12.91 -25.30 -4.18
N GLN A 925 -12.14 -25.87 -3.25
CA GLN A 925 -11.94 -25.27 -1.92
C GLN A 925 -10.46 -25.13 -1.59
N TRP A 926 -10.11 -24.25 -0.65
CA TRP A 926 -8.78 -24.13 -0.03
C TRP A 926 -8.85 -23.32 1.26
N TRP A 927 -7.78 -23.34 2.07
CA TRP A 927 -7.55 -22.37 3.15
C TRP A 927 -6.20 -21.68 2.99
N PHE A 928 -6.00 -20.55 3.67
CA PHE A 928 -4.77 -19.76 3.57
C PHE A 928 -3.89 -19.96 4.82
N LYS A 929 -2.63 -20.38 4.63
CA LYS A 929 -1.67 -20.52 5.74
C LYS A 929 -0.89 -19.21 5.97
N PRO A 930 -0.97 -18.59 7.17
CA PRO A 930 -0.08 -17.49 7.53
C PRO A 930 1.39 -17.96 7.58
N THR A 931 2.29 -17.22 6.93
CA THR A 931 3.75 -17.41 7.01
C THR A 931 4.42 -16.06 7.30
N GLY A 932 5.75 -16.07 7.50
CA GLY A 932 6.54 -14.83 7.60
C GLY A 932 6.85 -14.18 6.26
N ASP A 933 6.49 -14.82 5.15
CA ASP A 933 6.65 -14.30 3.78
C ASP A 933 5.50 -13.36 3.42
N TYR A 934 5.63 -12.62 2.32
CA TYR A 934 4.52 -11.80 1.84
C TYR A 934 3.39 -12.66 1.26
N GLY A 935 2.23 -12.64 1.92
CA GLY A 935 1.09 -13.49 1.58
C GLY A 935 1.29 -14.93 2.09
N GLY A 936 0.37 -15.83 1.75
CA GLY A 936 0.45 -17.22 2.20
C GLY A 936 -0.13 -18.20 1.18
N PRO A 937 0.39 -19.44 1.14
CA PRO A 937 -0.05 -20.43 0.17
C PRO A 937 -1.50 -20.86 0.42
N LYS A 938 -2.21 -21.15 -0.68
CA LYS A 938 -3.46 -21.93 -0.66
C LYS A 938 -3.10 -23.38 -0.32
N LEU A 939 -3.63 -23.88 0.79
CA LEU A 939 -3.56 -25.29 1.18
C LEU A 939 -4.94 -25.96 1.01
N ASP A 940 -4.95 -27.28 0.89
CA ASP A 940 -6.13 -28.08 0.55
C ASP A 940 -6.84 -27.61 -0.73
N ASN A 941 -6.07 -27.10 -1.72
CA ASN A 941 -6.59 -26.63 -3.01
C ASN A 941 -7.09 -27.81 -3.88
N GLU A 942 -8.34 -28.22 -3.65
CA GLU A 942 -8.93 -29.44 -4.19
C GLU A 942 -10.31 -29.17 -4.84
N SER A 943 -10.64 -29.95 -5.86
CA SER A 943 -11.94 -29.84 -6.55
C SER A 943 -13.04 -30.59 -5.78
N LEU A 944 -14.19 -29.94 -5.60
CA LEU A 944 -15.35 -30.56 -4.97
C LEU A 944 -16.30 -31.14 -6.02
N ALA A 945 -16.68 -32.41 -5.83
CA ALA A 945 -17.61 -33.08 -6.73
C ALA A 945 -19.05 -32.63 -6.45
N VAL A 946 -19.68 -31.98 -7.43
CA VAL A 946 -21.12 -31.68 -7.43
C VAL A 946 -21.91 -32.99 -7.57
N LYS A 947 -22.64 -33.38 -6.52
CA LYS A 947 -23.40 -34.64 -6.45
C LYS A 947 -24.79 -34.53 -7.04
N SER A 948 -25.45 -33.39 -6.85
CA SER A 948 -26.74 -33.08 -7.47
C SER A 948 -26.86 -31.57 -7.69
N VAL A 949 -27.65 -31.23 -8.70
CA VAL A 949 -27.99 -29.85 -9.07
C VAL A 949 -29.50 -29.74 -9.06
N LYS A 950 -30.06 -28.76 -8.34
CA LYS A 950 -31.50 -28.53 -8.28
C LYS A 950 -31.81 -27.07 -8.58
N VAL A 951 -32.42 -26.83 -9.74
CA VAL A 951 -32.96 -25.51 -10.12
C VAL A 951 -34.31 -25.29 -9.43
N SER A 952 -34.56 -24.08 -8.92
CA SER A 952 -35.83 -23.66 -8.32
C SER A 952 -36.94 -23.48 -9.36
N ALA A 953 -38.20 -23.45 -8.89
CA ALA A 953 -39.36 -23.29 -9.77
C ALA A 953 -39.41 -21.94 -10.51
N ASP A 954 -38.92 -20.86 -9.87
CA ASP A 954 -38.75 -19.54 -10.50
C ASP A 954 -37.45 -19.42 -11.34
N ARG A 955 -36.67 -20.51 -11.39
CA ARG A 955 -35.34 -20.62 -12.02
C ARG A 955 -34.32 -19.56 -11.61
N LYS A 956 -34.55 -18.83 -10.50
CA LYS A 956 -33.60 -17.85 -9.96
C LYS A 956 -32.59 -18.45 -8.99
N LYS A 957 -32.77 -19.70 -8.56
CA LYS A 957 -31.87 -20.36 -7.59
C LYS A 957 -31.43 -21.72 -8.08
N VAL A 958 -30.20 -22.08 -7.76
CA VAL A 958 -29.63 -23.41 -7.95
C VAL A 958 -29.00 -23.88 -6.65
N SER A 959 -29.48 -25.01 -6.14
CA SER A 959 -28.83 -25.71 -5.03
C SER A 959 -27.83 -26.73 -5.59
N LEU A 960 -26.60 -26.68 -5.11
CA LEU A 960 -25.53 -27.62 -5.43
C LEU A 960 -25.20 -28.43 -4.17
N GLN A 961 -25.36 -29.76 -4.24
CA GLN A 961 -24.88 -30.65 -3.19
C GLN A 961 -23.40 -30.97 -3.45
N LEU A 962 -22.54 -30.75 -2.47
CA LEU A 962 -21.08 -30.84 -2.58
C LEU A 962 -20.52 -31.91 -1.63
N ALA A 963 -19.73 -32.84 -2.17
CA ALA A 963 -19.04 -33.82 -1.32
C ALA A 963 -17.68 -33.31 -0.85
N GLY A 964 -17.42 -33.39 0.47
CA GLY A 964 -16.11 -33.06 1.06
C GLY A 964 -15.91 -31.59 1.46
N MET A 965 -16.99 -30.80 1.52
CA MET A 965 -16.96 -29.40 1.96
C MET A 965 -16.40 -29.27 3.39
N LYS A 966 -15.44 -28.37 3.60
CA LYS A 966 -14.77 -28.13 4.89
C LYS A 966 -15.10 -26.74 5.45
N SER A 967 -15.22 -26.66 6.77
CA SER A 967 -15.21 -25.38 7.51
C SER A 967 -13.83 -24.71 7.46
N ARG A 968 -13.79 -23.39 7.63
CA ARG A 968 -12.61 -22.51 7.53
C ARG A 968 -11.90 -22.55 6.17
N HIS A 969 -12.66 -22.78 5.10
CA HIS A 969 -12.17 -22.82 3.73
C HIS A 969 -12.89 -21.79 2.85
N VAL A 970 -12.19 -21.23 1.88
CA VAL A 970 -12.82 -20.56 0.74
C VAL A 970 -13.30 -21.63 -0.22
N VAL A 971 -14.60 -21.64 -0.51
CA VAL A 971 -15.23 -22.38 -1.61
C VAL A 971 -15.32 -21.44 -2.81
N TYR A 972 -14.50 -21.72 -3.82
CA TYR A 972 -14.53 -21.06 -5.12
C TYR A 972 -15.54 -21.72 -6.04
N ILE A 973 -16.37 -20.89 -6.65
CA ILE A 973 -17.44 -21.28 -7.57
C ILE A 973 -17.18 -20.57 -8.89
N HIS A 974 -17.03 -21.34 -9.96
CA HIS A 974 -16.90 -20.84 -11.33
C HIS A 974 -18.00 -21.43 -12.20
N LEU A 975 -18.79 -20.54 -12.82
CA LEU A 975 -19.91 -20.86 -13.69
C LEU A 975 -19.47 -20.92 -15.16
N ASN A 976 -19.83 -21.99 -15.87
CA ASN A 976 -19.50 -22.12 -17.28
C ASN A 976 -20.23 -21.07 -18.13
N ARG A 977 -19.51 -20.01 -18.53
CA ARG A 977 -20.02 -18.88 -19.32
C ARG A 977 -20.70 -19.29 -20.64
N LYS A 978 -20.33 -20.43 -21.21
CA LYS A 978 -20.84 -20.92 -22.50
C LYS A 978 -22.20 -21.60 -22.39
N THR A 979 -22.59 -22.04 -21.19
CA THR A 979 -23.86 -22.73 -20.95
C THR A 979 -24.82 -21.87 -20.12
N ILE A 980 -24.33 -21.21 -19.07
CA ILE A 980 -25.16 -20.39 -18.18
C ILE A 980 -25.59 -19.08 -18.85
N THR A 981 -26.90 -18.97 -19.12
CA THR A 981 -27.57 -17.83 -19.77
C THR A 981 -28.93 -17.58 -19.10
N SER A 982 -29.36 -16.32 -19.05
CA SER A 982 -30.69 -15.98 -18.53
C SER A 982 -31.80 -16.37 -19.50
N GLN A 983 -33.04 -16.42 -19.00
CA GLN A 983 -34.25 -16.63 -19.81
C GLN A 983 -34.38 -15.62 -20.97
N ASN A 984 -33.83 -14.41 -20.79
CA ASN A 984 -33.81 -13.35 -21.82
C ASN A 984 -32.63 -13.48 -22.80
N GLY A 985 -31.76 -14.49 -22.64
CA GLY A 985 -30.55 -14.68 -23.44
C GLY A 985 -29.35 -13.84 -22.98
N ASN A 986 -29.42 -13.20 -21.80
CA ASN A 986 -28.29 -12.44 -21.27
C ASN A 986 -27.16 -13.39 -20.81
N SER A 987 -25.92 -13.03 -21.13
CA SER A 987 -24.71 -13.70 -20.63
C SER A 987 -24.33 -13.18 -19.25
N LEU A 988 -23.66 -14.01 -18.44
CA LEU A 988 -23.15 -13.62 -17.13
C LEU A 988 -22.25 -12.38 -17.20
N TRP A 989 -22.45 -11.42 -16.29
CA TRP A 989 -21.52 -10.31 -16.10
C TRP A 989 -20.18 -10.78 -15.53
N SER A 990 -20.23 -11.55 -14.44
CA SER A 990 -19.09 -12.28 -13.86
C SER A 990 -19.46 -13.73 -13.59
N THR A 991 -18.50 -14.64 -13.77
CA THR A 991 -18.70 -16.10 -13.61
C THR A 991 -18.24 -16.66 -12.27
N GLU A 992 -17.53 -15.86 -11.48
CA GLU A 992 -16.81 -16.31 -10.28
C GLU A 992 -17.41 -15.78 -8.98
N ALA A 993 -17.36 -16.62 -7.94
CA ALA A 993 -17.60 -16.24 -6.55
C ALA A 993 -16.60 -16.93 -5.61
N TRP A 994 -16.11 -16.21 -4.60
CA TRP A 994 -15.26 -16.75 -3.53
C TRP A 994 -16.06 -16.72 -2.23
N TYR A 995 -16.73 -17.83 -1.88
CA TYR A 995 -17.50 -17.97 -0.64
C TYR A 995 -16.59 -18.42 0.49
N ASN A 996 -16.49 -17.68 1.58
CA ASN A 996 -15.74 -18.09 2.76
C ASN A 996 -16.63 -18.90 3.72
N MET A 997 -16.44 -20.21 3.77
CA MET A 997 -17.16 -21.14 4.63
C MET A 997 -16.47 -21.21 5.99
N ASN A 998 -16.68 -20.23 6.88
CA ASN A 998 -16.15 -20.29 8.25
C ASN A 998 -16.80 -21.44 9.03
N GLU A 999 -18.13 -21.54 8.96
CA GLU A 999 -18.96 -22.55 9.60
C GLU A 999 -19.96 -23.14 8.59
N ILE A 1000 -20.23 -24.43 8.71
CA ILE A 1000 -21.25 -25.13 7.90
C ILE A 1000 -22.56 -25.08 8.71
N PRO A 1001 -23.70 -24.64 8.13
CA PRO A 1001 -24.98 -24.64 8.81
C PRO A 1001 -25.38 -26.03 9.31
N GLU A 1002 -25.95 -26.10 10.50
CA GLU A 1002 -26.56 -27.33 11.01
C GLU A 1002 -27.82 -27.70 10.20
N ASN A 1003 -28.18 -28.98 10.16
CA ASN A 1003 -29.49 -29.41 9.65
C ASN A 1003 -30.57 -28.94 10.63
N ILE A 1004 -31.37 -27.95 10.22
CA ILE A 1004 -32.58 -27.47 10.92
C ILE A 1004 -33.78 -28.28 10.45
#